data_AF-A0A944U4R1-F1
#
_entry.id   AF-A0A944U4R1-F1
#
_cell.length_a   1.000
_cell.length_b   1.000
_cell.length_c   1.000
_cell.angle_alpha   90.00
_cell.angle_beta   90.00
_cell.angle_gamma   90.00
#
_symmetry.space_group_name_H-M   'P 1'
#
loop_
_entity.id
_entity.type
_entity.pdbx_description
1 polymer ?
#
loop_
_entity_poly.entity_id
_entity_poly.type
_entity_poly.pdbx_seq_one_letter_code
_entity_poly.pdbx_strand_id
1 'polypeptide(L)'
;GLVNPWGMVFDAWGQTFQTDGAGGEGINYSFPDSVFNASPLELRYLSGLNPGRPKLCGLERISGGHFPESWQGNLMANDFRANNIDRYVVAESGSGYVSTLKEDLLKSSHVSFRPIDLVMGPDGALYVADWYSPIIQHGEVDFRDPRRDQVHGRIWRITAVNRPLLVPPDYGQLSITGLLDLLKVEEDWVRLHAKQVLKNHDPQAVQRALRDWLSQLDSSHPHFEHHRLEALWVYQTIAITPPAAWMEALLRSPDHRVRSAVTRFWYHGGDALQNLETSVHDPHPRVRREAVTALGQIHSPSALTLALKVLDQPMDAYLDFALWRTCRLLEEDWVPAFKNGSLPLHDHVDQLAFALRSIEKPGLLAPLVKLLVDGSTSNDVATVRLIGKIGSADDLNLLADLVSKNGHSLFSASAEALLESAQDRRLYPSKVGLRLRACRMMMQSAEPQVLAQACRLIGLWKLKSMRDLLVIHLTSEDTGLQRASISGLADLGDFESLKRLARDTQATAERRVNACVSLMDHDPSLAAAIVAELLTRTMSDQDVERLMGALVSNKQAITALTGSMLQAQIPTHNAIMAVRMVETSGYWDSPLMDALSKAGSIQSTPLSMDPVHLEGYLSRIQNADPEQGSKVYQRADLGCVLCHTVDGKGGMIGPDLSSIGASAPMDYLMESLLEPSSKIKEGYRMSVITTKDESVISGSIVHETPHVIVLRNIANVETRIRKDNIAFRETSSVSMMPSGLVDSLTKQEFFDLLGYLSSLGKTE
;
A
#
# COMPACT_ATOMS: atom_id res chain seq x y z
N GLY A 1 12.15 -0.90 4.17
CA GLY A 1 11.80 0.18 5.12
C GLY A 1 10.76 1.06 4.47
N LEU A 2 10.71 2.33 4.86
CA LEU A 2 10.03 3.37 4.08
C LEU A 2 10.70 3.49 2.69
N VAL A 3 10.00 4.05 1.71
CA VAL A 3 10.46 4.18 0.33
C VAL A 3 11.58 5.22 0.24
N ASN A 4 11.32 6.42 0.76
CA ASN A 4 12.29 7.52 0.85
C ASN A 4 12.10 8.25 2.21
N PRO A 5 12.60 7.68 3.33
CA PRO A 5 12.39 8.25 4.65
C PRO A 5 12.93 9.68 4.72
N TRP A 6 12.06 10.64 5.07
CA TRP A 6 12.42 12.06 5.10
C TRP A 6 11.73 12.81 6.23
N GLY A 7 12.23 12.58 7.44
CA GLY A 7 11.77 13.22 8.67
C GLY A 7 11.54 12.17 9.76
N MET A 8 11.95 12.50 10.97
CA MET A 8 11.79 11.64 12.14
C MET A 8 11.76 12.49 13.40
N VAL A 9 10.77 12.25 14.25
CA VAL A 9 10.64 12.93 15.54
C VAL A 9 10.23 11.94 16.63
N PHE A 10 10.49 12.31 17.88
CA PHE A 10 10.01 11.60 19.05
C PHE A 10 8.94 12.44 19.74
N ASP A 11 7.90 11.79 20.27
CA ASP A 11 7.03 12.46 21.24
C ASP A 11 7.72 12.65 22.60
N ALA A 12 7.07 13.38 23.51
CA ALA A 12 7.57 13.62 24.86
C ALA A 12 7.77 12.33 25.70
N TRP A 13 7.34 11.17 25.21
CA TRP A 13 7.46 9.88 25.87
C TRP A 13 8.33 8.90 25.09
N GLY A 14 9.03 9.38 24.06
CA GLY A 14 9.98 8.64 23.25
C GLY A 14 9.36 7.81 22.13
N GLN A 15 8.08 7.93 21.80
CA GLN A 15 7.48 7.23 20.66
C GLN A 15 7.90 7.87 19.34
N THR A 16 8.21 7.05 18.33
CA THR A 16 8.83 7.52 17.09
C THR A 16 7.82 7.67 15.96
N PHE A 17 7.87 8.82 15.29
CA PHE A 17 7.09 9.09 14.08
C PHE A 17 8.03 9.45 12.95
N GLN A 18 7.69 9.02 11.73
CA GLN A 18 8.50 9.23 10.53
C GLN A 18 7.63 9.60 9.33
N THR A 19 8.21 10.34 8.39
CA THR A 19 7.60 10.69 7.11
C THR A 19 8.36 10.08 5.94
N ASP A 20 7.71 10.00 4.78
CA ASP A 20 8.24 9.39 3.57
C ASP A 20 8.00 10.31 2.37
N GLY A 21 9.09 10.74 1.74
CA GLY A 21 9.09 11.64 0.58
C GLY A 21 8.78 10.95 -0.75
N ALA A 22 8.59 9.63 -0.76
CA ALA A 22 8.19 8.86 -1.93
C ALA A 22 7.03 7.89 -1.68
N GLY A 23 6.69 7.63 -0.42
CA GLY A 23 5.52 6.88 0.01
C GLY A 23 4.20 7.67 -0.08
N GLY A 24 3.08 6.96 0.14
CA GLY A 24 1.71 7.52 0.10
C GLY A 24 0.93 7.29 1.39
N GLU A 25 1.62 7.08 2.51
CA GLU A 25 1.05 6.62 3.78
C GLU A 25 1.05 7.70 4.88
N GLY A 26 1.52 8.91 4.56
CA GLY A 26 1.60 10.07 5.46
C GLY A 26 2.55 9.86 6.64
N ILE A 27 2.07 10.11 7.86
CA ILE A 27 2.84 9.87 9.10
C ILE A 27 2.91 8.37 9.35
N ASN A 28 4.10 7.86 9.69
CA ASN A 28 4.33 6.47 10.03
C ASN A 28 4.71 6.37 11.51
N TYR A 29 4.04 5.50 12.26
CA TYR A 29 4.45 5.13 13.61
C TYR A 29 5.46 3.98 13.52
N SER A 30 6.66 4.20 14.05
CA SER A 30 7.72 3.20 14.03
C SER A 30 8.24 2.87 15.42
N PHE A 31 8.76 1.66 15.51
CA PHE A 31 9.39 1.08 16.69
C PHE A 31 10.46 0.08 16.21
N PRO A 32 11.37 -0.37 17.06
CA PRO A 32 12.39 -1.32 16.64
C PRO A 32 11.76 -2.55 15.95
N ASP A 33 12.41 -3.02 14.89
CA ASP A 33 11.93 -4.11 14.02
C ASP A 33 10.61 -3.87 13.26
N SER A 34 10.13 -2.63 13.20
CA SER A 34 9.04 -2.25 12.27
C SER A 34 9.42 -2.51 10.81
N VAL A 35 8.50 -3.09 10.06
CA VAL A 35 8.66 -3.33 8.62
C VAL A 35 7.65 -2.50 7.85
N PHE A 36 8.10 -1.85 6.78
CA PHE A 36 7.26 -1.07 5.85
C PHE A 36 7.42 -1.59 4.42
N ASN A 37 6.57 -1.11 3.51
CA ASN A 37 6.38 -1.66 2.16
C ASN A 37 7.67 -1.92 1.36
N ALA A 38 8.71 -1.07 1.48
CA ALA A 38 9.96 -1.24 0.74
C ALA A 38 10.98 -2.16 1.46
N SER A 39 10.58 -2.92 2.47
CA SER A 39 11.47 -3.89 3.12
C SER A 39 11.58 -5.17 2.29
N PRO A 40 12.80 -5.57 1.88
CA PRO A 40 12.97 -6.73 1.03
C PRO A 40 12.64 -8.02 1.79
N LEU A 41 12.01 -8.97 1.10
CA LEU A 41 11.75 -10.34 1.58
C LEU A 41 10.84 -10.46 2.81
N GLU A 42 10.15 -9.40 3.19
CA GLU A 42 9.22 -9.42 4.31
C GLU A 42 7.79 -9.77 3.86
N LEU A 43 7.11 -10.61 4.65
CA LEU A 43 5.78 -11.14 4.31
C LEU A 43 4.63 -10.28 4.84
N ARG A 44 4.90 -9.45 5.85
CA ARG A 44 3.98 -8.50 6.45
C ARG A 44 4.70 -7.17 6.65
N TYR A 45 3.95 -6.08 6.53
CA TYR A 45 4.42 -4.74 6.80
C TYR A 45 3.30 -3.92 7.45
N LEU A 46 3.68 -2.85 8.15
CA LEU A 46 2.78 -1.88 8.74
C LEU A 46 2.37 -0.85 7.67
N SER A 47 1.10 -0.45 7.71
CA SER A 47 0.60 0.72 7.00
C SER A 47 0.91 2.01 7.78
N GLY A 48 0.99 3.14 7.09
CA GLY A 48 1.09 4.41 7.79
C GLY A 48 -0.24 4.84 8.39
N LEU A 49 -0.20 5.91 9.16
CA LEU A 49 -1.33 6.44 9.91
C LEU A 49 -2.30 7.23 9.02
N ASN A 50 -1.89 7.56 7.80
CA ASN A 50 -2.71 8.30 6.85
C ASN A 50 -2.59 7.71 5.41
N PRO A 51 -3.13 6.51 5.13
CA PRO A 51 -3.08 5.93 3.79
C PRO A 51 -3.72 6.83 2.73
N GLY A 52 -3.10 6.94 1.56
CA GLY A 52 -3.54 7.81 0.46
C GLY A 52 -3.19 9.29 0.64
N ARG A 53 -2.26 9.63 1.54
CA ARG A 53 -1.79 11.01 1.75
C ARG A 53 -0.53 11.35 0.94
N PRO A 54 -0.24 12.65 0.72
CA PRO A 54 0.88 13.08 -0.10
C PRO A 54 2.24 12.64 0.45
N LYS A 55 3.25 12.78 -0.41
CA LYS A 55 4.66 12.66 -0.06
C LYS A 55 5.02 13.78 0.91
N LEU A 56 5.52 13.42 2.08
CA LEU A 56 5.88 14.39 3.12
C LEU A 56 7.39 14.51 3.25
N CYS A 57 7.87 15.71 3.54
CA CYS A 57 9.27 15.96 3.88
C CYS A 57 9.41 16.80 5.14
N GLY A 58 10.46 16.50 5.91
CA GLY A 58 10.60 17.02 7.27
C GLY A 58 9.51 16.47 8.20
N LEU A 59 9.77 16.57 9.49
CA LEU A 59 8.79 16.25 10.52
C LEU A 59 9.24 16.88 11.84
N GLU A 60 8.39 17.71 12.43
CA GLU A 60 8.64 18.28 13.76
C GLU A 60 7.41 18.17 14.63
N ARG A 61 7.63 18.14 15.94
CA ARG A 61 6.59 18.20 16.95
C ARG A 61 6.57 19.59 17.59
N ILE A 62 5.38 20.19 17.65
CA ILE A 62 5.21 21.42 18.43
C ILE A 62 5.38 21.12 19.92
N SER A 63 6.30 21.86 20.56
CA SER A 63 6.59 21.81 21.99
C SER A 63 6.79 23.23 22.57
N GLY A 64 6.62 23.36 23.89
CA GLY A 64 6.84 24.60 24.62
C GLY A 64 5.72 25.64 24.52
N GLY A 65 5.83 26.73 25.28
CA GLY A 65 4.74 27.69 25.47
C GLY A 65 4.43 28.62 24.28
N HIS A 66 5.26 28.64 23.23
CA HIS A 66 5.15 29.65 22.18
C HIS A 66 3.92 29.46 21.28
N PHE A 67 3.60 28.23 20.88
CA PHE A 67 2.41 27.92 20.06
C PHE A 67 1.16 27.64 20.93
N PRO A 68 -0.07 27.73 20.38
CA PRO A 68 -1.30 27.46 21.13
C PRO A 68 -1.27 26.14 21.90
N GLU A 69 -1.88 26.10 23.09
CA GLU A 69 -1.93 24.88 23.92
C GLU A 69 -2.57 23.70 23.18
N SER A 70 -3.61 23.97 22.37
CA SER A 70 -4.27 22.97 21.53
C SER A 70 -3.39 22.40 20.42
N TRP A 71 -2.19 22.95 20.22
CA TRP A 71 -1.23 22.48 19.23
C TRP A 71 -0.08 21.69 19.82
N GLN A 72 0.06 21.64 21.15
CA GLN A 72 1.15 20.91 21.80
C GLN A 72 1.08 19.42 21.48
N GLY A 73 2.19 18.88 20.98
CA GLY A 73 2.25 17.48 20.54
C GLY A 73 1.75 17.23 19.12
N ASN A 74 1.21 18.24 18.42
CA ASN A 74 0.91 18.10 17.00
C ASN A 74 2.19 17.95 16.19
N LEU A 75 2.10 17.16 15.13
CA LEU A 75 3.16 16.97 14.17
C LEU A 75 2.96 17.92 12.98
N MET A 76 4.04 18.54 12.53
CA MET A 76 4.09 19.39 11.35
C MET A 76 4.95 18.70 10.31
N ALA A 77 4.47 18.64 9.07
CA ALA A 77 5.20 18.04 7.95
C ALA A 77 4.97 18.86 6.68
N ASN A 78 5.96 18.96 5.81
CA ASN A 78 5.80 19.73 4.59
C ASN A 78 5.24 18.84 3.47
N ASP A 79 4.21 19.30 2.76
CA ASP A 79 3.89 18.81 1.41
C ASP A 79 4.42 19.81 0.39
N PHE A 80 5.68 19.57 0.02
CA PHE A 80 6.43 20.35 -0.97
C PHE A 80 5.75 20.40 -2.34
N ARG A 81 4.86 19.46 -2.66
CA ARG A 81 4.13 19.43 -3.94
C ARG A 81 2.95 20.39 -3.93
N ALA A 82 2.26 20.49 -2.79
CA ALA A 82 1.07 21.31 -2.59
C ALA A 82 1.36 22.72 -2.04
N ASN A 83 2.64 23.10 -1.92
CA ASN A 83 3.06 24.42 -1.43
C ASN A 83 2.52 24.73 -0.02
N ASN A 84 2.46 23.74 0.86
CA ASN A 84 1.90 23.88 2.20
C ASN A 84 2.70 23.10 3.27
N ILE A 85 2.34 23.40 4.52
CA ILE A 85 2.84 22.74 5.72
C ILE A 85 1.62 22.16 6.44
N ASP A 86 1.51 20.83 6.39
CA ASP A 86 0.43 20.06 6.97
C ASP A 86 0.58 19.98 8.49
N ARG A 87 -0.57 19.95 9.18
CA ARG A 87 -0.63 19.78 10.64
C ARG A 87 -1.40 18.52 11.00
N TYR A 88 -0.78 17.62 11.74
CA TYR A 88 -1.35 16.35 12.16
C TYR A 88 -1.52 16.30 13.68
N VAL A 89 -2.69 15.86 14.14
CA VAL A 89 -2.95 15.52 15.55
C VAL A 89 -2.81 14.01 15.68
N VAL A 90 -1.95 13.54 16.59
CA VAL A 90 -1.79 12.12 16.89
C VAL A 90 -2.47 11.76 18.22
N ALA A 91 -3.10 10.58 18.27
CA ALA A 91 -3.70 10.05 19.49
C ALA A 91 -3.39 8.56 19.63
N GLU A 92 -3.25 8.11 20.88
CA GLU A 92 -2.97 6.71 21.18
C GLU A 92 -4.16 5.82 20.78
N SER A 93 -3.88 4.65 20.20
CA SER A 93 -4.87 3.63 19.86
C SER A 93 -4.28 2.24 20.06
N GLY A 94 -4.65 1.59 21.18
CA GLY A 94 -4.02 0.33 21.59
C GLY A 94 -2.51 0.50 21.80
N SER A 95 -1.72 -0.40 21.23
CA SER A 95 -0.25 -0.31 21.21
C SER A 95 0.31 0.63 20.13
N GLY A 96 -0.57 1.17 19.28
CA GLY A 96 -0.27 2.09 18.19
C GLY A 96 -0.84 3.50 18.36
N TYR A 97 -1.03 4.16 17.21
CA TYR A 97 -1.51 5.53 17.10
C TYR A 97 -2.50 5.68 15.95
N VAL A 98 -3.29 6.75 16.01
CA VAL A 98 -4.05 7.29 14.88
C VAL A 98 -3.58 8.72 14.63
N SER A 99 -3.58 9.14 13.37
CA SER A 99 -3.19 10.50 12.94
C SER A 99 -4.35 11.15 12.20
N THR A 100 -4.65 12.41 12.52
CA THR A 100 -5.70 13.19 11.86
C THR A 100 -5.11 14.46 11.29
N LEU A 101 -5.19 14.65 9.97
CA LEU A 101 -4.84 15.94 9.35
C LEU A 101 -5.82 17.02 9.82
N LYS A 102 -5.28 18.20 10.14
CA LYS A 102 -6.00 19.42 10.45
C LYS A 102 -5.63 20.50 9.44
N GLU A 103 -6.24 21.67 9.61
CA GLU A 103 -5.91 22.87 8.82
C GLU A 103 -4.39 23.12 8.82
N ASP A 104 -3.88 23.34 7.61
CA ASP A 104 -2.47 23.64 7.31
C ASP A 104 -1.96 24.77 8.20
N LEU A 105 -0.70 24.67 8.61
CA LEU A 105 -0.01 25.76 9.30
C LEU A 105 0.17 26.96 8.37
N LEU A 106 0.61 26.69 7.15
CA LEU A 106 0.89 27.69 6.14
C LEU A 106 0.70 27.07 4.76
N LYS A 107 0.05 27.81 3.87
CA LYS A 107 -0.13 27.47 2.45
C LYS A 107 0.18 28.70 1.61
N SER A 108 0.82 28.50 0.46
CA SER A 108 1.17 29.58 -0.46
C SER A 108 0.64 29.31 -1.88
N SER A 109 0.13 30.34 -2.55
CA SER A 109 -0.19 30.30 -3.98
C SER A 109 1.05 30.46 -4.87
N HIS A 110 2.21 30.81 -4.29
CA HIS A 110 3.44 31.00 -5.04
C HIS A 110 4.09 29.64 -5.32
N VAL A 111 4.12 29.22 -6.61
CA VAL A 111 4.62 27.90 -7.04
C VAL A 111 6.03 27.57 -6.53
N SER A 112 6.91 28.56 -6.41
CA SER A 112 8.26 28.31 -5.87
C SER A 112 8.33 28.13 -4.35
N PHE A 113 7.25 28.27 -3.59
CA PHE A 113 7.27 27.97 -2.15
C PHE A 113 7.35 26.46 -1.91
N ARG A 114 8.54 25.94 -1.69
CA ARG A 114 8.83 24.51 -1.55
C ARG A 114 9.43 24.27 -0.17
N PRO A 115 8.61 24.21 0.89
CA PRO A 115 9.11 23.88 2.22
C PRO A 115 9.61 22.42 2.19
N ILE A 116 10.84 22.20 2.64
CA ILE A 116 11.52 20.90 2.55
C ILE A 116 12.00 20.36 3.90
N ASP A 117 12.10 21.22 4.91
CA ASP A 117 12.40 20.82 6.28
C ASP A 117 11.82 21.83 7.27
N LEU A 118 11.61 21.40 8.51
CA LEU A 118 11.11 22.26 9.57
C LEU A 118 11.58 21.79 10.95
N VAL A 119 11.91 22.74 11.84
CA VAL A 119 12.41 22.45 13.19
C VAL A 119 11.95 23.50 14.21
N MET A 120 11.75 23.09 15.46
CA MET A 120 11.56 24.02 16.57
C MET A 120 12.90 24.68 16.93
N GLY A 121 12.91 26.01 16.98
CA GLY A 121 14.10 26.79 17.29
C GLY A 121 14.32 27.02 18.79
N PRO A 122 15.52 27.52 19.16
CA PRO A 122 15.90 27.81 20.55
C PRO A 122 15.08 28.93 21.20
N ASP A 123 14.34 29.69 20.41
CA ASP A 123 13.46 30.79 20.82
C ASP A 123 11.97 30.36 20.86
N GLY A 124 11.68 29.07 20.67
CA GLY A 124 10.33 28.52 20.61
C GLY A 124 9.59 28.79 19.29
N ALA A 125 10.20 29.48 18.33
CA ALA A 125 9.62 29.67 17.00
C ALA A 125 9.80 28.40 16.15
N LEU A 126 8.94 28.21 15.15
CA LEU A 126 9.13 27.15 14.15
C LEU A 126 9.91 27.71 12.97
N TYR A 127 11.02 27.06 12.61
CA TYR A 127 11.82 27.41 11.45
C TYR A 127 11.51 26.46 10.30
N VAL A 128 11.36 27.02 9.09
CA VAL A 128 11.08 26.24 7.88
C VAL A 128 12.13 26.55 6.84
N ALA A 129 12.79 25.51 6.33
CA ALA A 129 13.66 25.61 5.18
C ALA A 129 12.84 25.45 3.90
N ASP A 130 12.88 26.46 3.04
CA ASP A 130 12.17 26.50 1.78
C ASP A 130 13.17 26.57 0.63
N TRP A 131 13.15 25.53 -0.20
CA TRP A 131 14.07 25.33 -1.31
C TRP A 131 13.93 26.40 -2.41
N TYR A 132 12.80 27.09 -2.49
CA TYR A 132 12.55 28.13 -3.49
C TYR A 132 12.74 27.70 -4.96
N SER A 133 12.00 26.69 -5.43
CA SER A 133 12.08 26.27 -6.85
C SER A 133 10.69 26.00 -7.44
N PRO A 134 10.36 26.54 -8.64
CA PRO A 134 9.10 26.21 -9.29
C PRO A 134 9.03 24.74 -9.74
N ILE A 135 10.18 24.11 -9.96
CA ILE A 135 10.31 22.72 -10.42
C ILE A 135 10.79 21.84 -9.27
N ILE A 136 10.10 20.71 -9.05
CA ILE A 136 10.27 19.87 -7.87
C ILE A 136 11.31 18.77 -8.09
N GLN A 137 11.28 18.10 -9.24
CA GLN A 137 12.08 16.89 -9.49
C GLN A 137 12.54 16.83 -10.94
N HIS A 138 13.28 15.77 -11.27
CA HIS A 138 13.81 15.51 -12.61
C HIS A 138 12.79 14.92 -13.59
N GLY A 139 11.57 14.60 -13.11
CA GLY A 139 10.52 14.01 -13.94
C GLY A 139 9.73 15.02 -14.77
N GLU A 140 9.60 16.27 -14.31
CA GLU A 140 8.79 17.27 -15.02
C GLU A 140 9.52 17.83 -16.26
N VAL A 141 10.78 18.21 -16.07
CA VAL A 141 11.60 18.91 -17.07
C VAL A 141 13.06 18.51 -16.95
N ASP A 142 13.84 18.78 -17.99
CA ASP A 142 15.27 18.47 -18.03
C ASP A 142 16.02 18.98 -16.78
N PHE A 143 17.09 18.28 -16.39
CA PHE A 143 17.94 18.67 -15.27
C PHE A 143 18.55 20.08 -15.43
N ARG A 144 18.73 20.55 -16.66
CA ARG A 144 19.31 21.85 -17.02
C ARG A 144 18.25 22.88 -17.39
N ASP A 145 16.97 22.62 -17.15
CA ASP A 145 15.91 23.60 -17.43
C ASP A 145 16.22 24.93 -16.72
N PRO A 146 16.28 26.06 -17.45
CA PRO A 146 16.71 27.35 -16.89
C PRO A 146 15.74 27.92 -15.86
N ARG A 147 14.51 27.39 -15.75
CA ARG A 147 13.54 27.79 -14.72
C ARG A 147 13.87 27.25 -13.33
N ARG A 148 14.79 26.28 -13.21
CA ARG A 148 15.26 25.79 -11.92
C ARG A 148 16.07 26.89 -11.24
N ASP A 149 15.61 27.35 -10.08
CA ASP A 149 16.40 28.25 -9.26
C ASP A 149 17.55 27.45 -8.61
N GLN A 150 18.79 27.87 -8.86
CA GLN A 150 20.00 27.20 -8.38
C GLN A 150 20.75 28.01 -7.32
N VAL A 151 20.26 29.21 -6.97
CA VAL A 151 21.02 30.18 -6.17
C VAL A 151 20.24 30.78 -5.01
N HIS A 152 18.91 30.64 -4.98
CA HIS A 152 18.08 31.15 -3.90
C HIS A 152 17.48 30.03 -3.03
N GLY A 153 17.19 30.40 -1.79
CA GLY A 153 16.45 29.62 -0.81
C GLY A 153 15.92 30.56 0.26
N ARG A 154 14.94 30.13 1.06
CA ARG A 154 14.34 30.95 2.12
C ARG A 154 14.32 30.19 3.45
N ILE A 155 14.54 30.92 4.54
CA ILE A 155 14.28 30.43 5.89
C ILE A 155 13.14 31.27 6.47
N TRP A 156 12.05 30.60 6.83
CA TRP A 156 10.93 31.22 7.50
C TRP A 156 11.06 30.99 9.01
N ARG A 157 10.85 32.05 9.80
CA ARG A 157 10.70 31.97 11.25
C ARG A 157 9.25 32.29 11.59
N ILE A 158 8.50 31.26 12.00
CA ILE A 158 7.07 31.34 12.28
C ILE A 158 6.87 31.49 13.78
N THR A 159 6.17 32.56 14.17
CA THR A 159 5.90 32.90 15.57
C THR A 159 4.42 33.11 15.81
N ALA A 160 3.92 32.71 16.97
CA ALA A 160 2.58 33.08 17.40
C ALA A 160 2.53 34.58 17.73
N VAL A 161 1.54 35.27 17.16
CA VAL A 161 1.35 36.71 17.39
C VAL A 161 1.03 36.97 18.86
N ASN A 162 1.59 38.04 19.42
CA ASN A 162 1.38 38.47 20.82
C ASN A 162 1.81 37.44 21.88
N ARG A 163 2.71 36.52 21.55
CA ARG A 163 3.34 35.62 22.53
C ARG A 163 4.84 35.90 22.62
N PRO A 164 5.41 35.98 23.85
CA PRO A 164 6.85 36.16 24.00
C PRO A 164 7.60 34.96 23.41
N LEU A 165 8.79 35.25 22.90
CA LEU A 165 9.74 34.22 22.50
C LEU A 165 10.38 33.61 23.75
N LEU A 166 10.78 32.34 23.65
CA LEU A 166 11.63 31.71 24.65
C LEU A 166 12.99 32.42 24.67
N VAL A 167 13.51 32.69 25.86
CA VAL A 167 14.89 33.12 26.04
C VAL A 167 15.73 31.85 26.29
N PRO A 168 16.67 31.51 25.39
CA PRO A 168 17.48 30.31 25.56
C PRO A 168 18.29 30.39 26.86
N PRO A 169 18.35 29.31 27.68
CA PRO A 169 19.24 29.26 28.82
C PRO A 169 20.72 29.41 28.41
N ASP A 170 21.54 30.06 29.24
CA ASP A 170 23.00 30.03 29.06
C ASP A 170 23.57 28.73 29.63
N TYR A 171 23.51 27.67 28.81
CA TYR A 171 23.90 26.33 29.22
C TYR A 171 25.35 26.23 29.72
N GLY A 172 26.26 27.08 29.21
CA GLY A 172 27.68 27.06 29.59
C GLY A 172 27.95 27.60 30.99
N GLN A 173 27.02 28.37 31.56
CA GLN A 173 27.13 28.91 32.92
C GLN A 173 26.39 28.07 33.97
N LEU A 174 25.57 27.12 33.55
CA LEU A 174 24.80 26.28 34.46
C LEU A 174 25.67 25.18 35.08
N SER A 175 25.44 24.92 36.37
CA SER A 175 25.98 23.73 37.04
C SER A 175 25.29 22.46 36.50
N ILE A 176 25.85 21.28 36.79
CA ILE A 176 25.19 20.00 36.47
C ILE A 176 23.74 19.97 37.01
N THR A 177 23.52 20.39 38.26
CA THR A 177 22.17 20.48 38.84
C THR A 177 21.28 21.47 38.10
N GLY A 178 21.81 22.64 37.70
CA GLY A 178 21.06 23.60 36.89
C GLY A 178 20.66 23.04 35.52
N LEU A 179 21.54 22.28 34.88
CA LEU A 179 21.24 21.57 33.62
C LEU A 179 20.17 20.48 33.83
N LEU A 180 20.20 19.77 34.96
CA LEU A 180 19.17 18.77 35.31
C LEU A 180 17.81 19.43 35.56
N ASP A 181 17.77 20.62 36.16
CA ASP A 181 16.52 21.36 36.35
C ASP A 181 15.87 21.82 35.04
N LEU A 182 16.67 22.03 33.98
CA LEU A 182 16.13 22.29 32.64
C LEU A 182 15.34 21.10 32.08
N LEU A 183 15.46 19.89 32.63
CA LEU A 183 14.67 18.73 32.19
C LEU A 183 13.18 18.82 32.60
N LYS A 184 12.81 19.82 33.40
CA LYS A 184 11.43 20.05 33.86
C LYS A 184 10.62 20.95 32.91
N VAL A 185 11.26 21.61 31.95
CA VAL A 185 10.59 22.57 31.06
C VAL A 185 9.87 21.85 29.91
N GLU A 186 8.89 22.50 29.30
CA GLU A 186 8.05 21.90 28.25
C GLU A 186 8.75 21.86 26.88
N GLU A 187 9.73 22.72 26.66
CA GLU A 187 10.47 22.87 25.40
C GLU A 187 11.43 21.70 25.16
N ASP A 188 11.15 20.90 24.13
CA ASP A 188 11.99 19.75 23.76
C ASP A 188 13.42 20.18 23.44
N TRP A 189 13.56 21.31 22.74
CA TRP A 189 14.87 21.87 22.38
C TRP A 189 15.73 22.15 23.63
N VAL A 190 15.12 22.70 24.68
CA VAL A 190 15.84 23.02 25.92
C VAL A 190 16.30 21.74 26.62
N ARG A 191 15.41 20.76 26.76
CA ARG A 191 15.75 19.47 27.39
C ARG A 191 16.81 18.70 26.60
N LEU A 192 16.67 18.66 25.28
CA LEU A 192 17.62 17.99 24.39
C LEU A 192 19.02 18.63 24.51
N HIS A 193 19.09 19.97 24.46
CA HIS A 193 20.38 20.65 24.55
C HIS A 193 21.00 20.53 25.94
N ALA A 194 20.20 20.59 27.01
CA ALA A 194 20.69 20.31 28.37
C ALA A 194 21.33 18.92 28.47
N LYS A 195 20.71 17.88 27.88
CA LYS A 195 21.28 16.53 27.77
C LYS A 195 22.58 16.51 26.95
N GLN A 196 22.65 17.22 25.82
CA GLN A 196 23.89 17.31 25.03
C GLN A 196 25.04 17.97 25.79
N VAL A 197 24.76 18.98 26.62
CA VAL A 197 25.77 19.60 27.47
C VAL A 197 26.19 18.64 28.60
N LEU A 198 25.24 18.01 29.28
CA LEU A 198 25.50 16.98 30.32
C LEU A 198 26.38 15.84 29.80
N LYS A 199 26.23 15.43 28.53
CA LYS A 199 27.06 14.41 27.89
C LYS A 199 28.57 14.71 27.92
N ASN A 200 28.95 15.99 27.96
CA ASN A 200 30.35 16.43 27.96
C ASN A 200 30.94 16.56 29.37
N HIS A 201 30.14 16.36 30.43
CA HIS A 201 30.63 16.33 31.80
C HIS A 201 31.14 14.93 32.19
N ASP A 202 31.88 14.83 33.31
CA ASP A 202 32.23 13.55 33.92
C ASP A 202 30.97 12.71 34.21
N PRO A 203 30.80 11.53 33.58
CA PRO A 203 29.58 10.73 33.72
C PRO A 203 29.27 10.37 35.19
N GLN A 204 30.30 10.16 36.00
CA GLN A 204 30.14 9.82 37.42
C GLN A 204 29.65 11.02 38.24
N ALA A 205 30.13 12.23 37.93
CA ALA A 205 29.61 13.46 38.52
C ALA A 205 28.15 13.70 38.14
N VAL A 206 27.78 13.49 36.87
CA VAL A 206 26.39 13.60 36.42
C VAL A 206 25.50 12.57 37.12
N GLN A 207 25.92 11.31 37.22
CA GLN A 207 25.17 10.28 37.93
C GLN A 207 24.91 10.64 39.40
N ARG A 208 25.92 11.15 40.12
CA ARG A 208 25.75 11.58 41.51
C ARG A 208 24.71 12.69 41.63
N ALA A 209 24.87 13.76 40.84
CA ALA A 209 23.93 14.87 40.83
C ALA A 209 22.50 14.45 40.41
N LEU A 210 22.38 13.52 39.45
CA LEU A 210 21.11 12.99 38.99
C LEU A 210 20.37 12.22 40.08
N ARG A 211 21.09 11.43 40.90
CA ARG A 211 20.50 10.73 42.05
C ARG A 211 19.96 11.70 43.09
N ASP A 212 20.72 12.75 43.39
CA ASP A 212 20.31 13.79 44.33
C ASP A 212 19.09 14.55 43.80
N TRP A 213 19.12 14.93 42.52
CA TRP A 213 18.01 15.60 41.82
C TRP A 213 16.73 14.76 41.82
N LEU A 214 16.84 13.45 41.52
CA LEU A 214 15.71 12.52 41.56
C LEU A 214 15.07 12.44 42.95
N SER A 215 15.88 12.49 44.02
CA SER A 215 15.38 12.44 45.40
C SER A 215 14.62 13.69 45.83
N GLN A 216 14.81 14.80 45.11
CA GLN A 216 14.20 16.11 45.39
C GLN A 216 12.99 16.39 44.49
N LEU A 217 12.63 15.48 43.58
CA LEU A 217 11.44 15.65 42.75
C LEU A 217 10.17 15.61 43.60
N ASP A 218 9.28 16.57 43.37
CA ASP A 218 7.95 16.61 43.97
C ASP A 218 7.06 15.54 43.31
N SER A 219 6.72 14.51 44.08
CA SER A 219 5.84 13.40 43.64
C SER A 219 4.39 13.81 43.39
N SER A 220 3.97 15.00 43.85
CA SER A 220 2.64 15.55 43.57
C SER A 220 2.57 16.35 42.27
N HIS A 221 3.71 16.63 41.63
CA HIS A 221 3.77 17.40 40.40
C HIS A 221 3.11 16.63 39.23
N PRO A 222 2.27 17.26 38.39
CA PRO A 222 1.58 16.56 37.28
C PRO A 222 2.54 15.87 36.29
N HIS A 223 3.73 16.44 36.10
CA HIS A 223 4.78 15.90 35.22
C HIS A 223 5.84 15.05 35.95
N PHE A 224 5.59 14.63 37.19
CA PHE A 224 6.55 13.84 37.98
C PHE A 224 7.08 12.61 37.22
N GLU A 225 6.18 11.85 36.60
CA GLU A 225 6.54 10.66 35.82
C GLU A 225 7.36 10.99 34.56
N HIS A 226 7.08 12.12 33.91
CA HIS A 226 7.87 12.60 32.78
C HIS A 226 9.28 13.04 33.23
N HIS A 227 9.41 13.73 34.37
CA HIS A 227 10.73 14.10 34.92
C HIS A 227 11.59 12.87 35.24
N ARG A 228 10.96 11.81 35.77
CA ARG A 228 11.63 10.52 35.99
C ARG A 228 12.09 9.87 34.69
N LEU A 229 11.28 9.97 33.63
CA LEU A 229 11.65 9.47 32.30
C LEU A 229 12.82 10.27 31.68
N GLU A 230 12.83 11.59 31.82
CA GLU A 230 13.96 12.44 31.39
C GLU A 230 15.27 12.02 32.06
N ALA A 231 15.23 11.68 33.35
CA ALA A 231 16.39 11.12 34.05
C ALA A 231 16.87 9.78 33.45
N LEU A 232 15.95 8.91 32.99
CA LEU A 232 16.31 7.66 32.32
C LEU A 232 17.07 7.95 31.01
N TRP A 233 16.64 8.97 30.26
CA TRP A 233 17.34 9.41 29.06
C TRP A 233 18.68 10.09 29.36
N VAL A 234 18.85 10.74 30.53
CA VAL A 234 20.18 11.20 30.97
C VAL A 234 21.11 10.01 31.20
N TYR A 235 20.66 8.96 31.88
CA TYR A 235 21.46 7.73 32.06
C TYR A 235 21.94 7.16 30.71
N GLN A 236 21.04 7.09 29.72
CA GLN A 236 21.41 6.69 28.36
C GLN A 236 22.42 7.66 27.72
N THR A 237 22.21 8.96 27.88
CA THR A 237 23.06 10.01 27.29
C THR A 237 24.51 9.93 27.81
N ILE A 238 24.70 9.67 29.09
CA ILE A 238 26.02 9.53 29.73
C ILE A 238 26.56 8.09 29.70
N ALA A 239 25.85 7.17 29.03
CA ALA A 239 26.21 5.76 28.90
C ALA A 239 26.45 5.04 30.25
N ILE A 240 25.62 5.32 31.26
CA ILE A 240 25.65 4.64 32.56
C ILE A 240 24.38 3.81 32.75
N THR A 241 24.55 2.55 33.16
CA THR A 241 23.42 1.68 33.52
C THR A 241 22.70 2.23 34.77
N PRO A 242 21.38 2.49 34.70
CA PRO A 242 20.61 2.93 35.86
C PRO A 242 20.57 1.86 36.97
N PRO A 243 20.39 2.24 38.25
CA PRO A 243 20.23 1.26 39.33
C PRO A 243 19.02 0.34 39.11
N ALA A 244 19.21 -0.98 39.24
CA ALA A 244 18.17 -1.99 38.99
C ALA A 244 16.88 -1.73 39.79
N ALA A 245 17.00 -1.45 41.09
CA ALA A 245 15.85 -1.14 41.94
C ALA A 245 15.04 0.09 41.47
N TRP A 246 15.70 1.06 40.82
CA TRP A 246 15.02 2.23 40.26
C TRP A 246 14.32 1.89 38.94
N MET A 247 14.93 1.06 38.09
CA MET A 247 14.28 0.53 36.88
C MET A 247 13.03 -0.27 37.22
N GLU A 248 13.09 -1.14 38.24
CA GLU A 248 11.92 -1.86 38.75
C GLU A 248 10.83 -0.92 39.29
N ALA A 249 11.21 0.19 39.91
CA ALA A 249 10.26 1.21 40.37
C ALA A 249 9.62 1.97 39.21
N LEU A 250 10.32 2.18 38.08
CA LEU A 250 9.74 2.78 36.88
C LEU A 250 8.79 1.80 36.16
N LEU A 251 9.07 0.50 36.18
CA LEU A 251 8.14 -0.53 35.71
C LEU A 251 6.82 -0.58 36.49
N ARG A 252 6.77 -0.02 37.70
CA ARG A 252 5.55 0.09 38.51
C ARG A 252 4.92 1.49 38.43
N SER A 253 5.39 2.35 37.53
CA SER A 253 4.81 3.67 37.31
C SER A 253 3.31 3.59 37.01
N PRO A 254 2.47 4.50 37.54
CA PRO A 254 1.07 4.58 37.15
C PRO A 254 0.90 4.93 35.66
N ASP A 255 1.90 5.55 35.04
CA ASP A 255 1.87 5.97 33.64
C ASP A 255 2.48 4.88 32.73
N HIS A 256 1.65 4.32 31.84
CA HIS A 256 2.11 3.27 30.92
C HIS A 256 3.17 3.75 29.94
N ARG A 257 3.29 5.05 29.71
CA ARG A 257 4.28 5.64 28.80
C ARG A 257 5.68 5.55 29.41
N VAL A 258 5.80 5.76 30.72
CA VAL A 258 7.05 5.49 31.46
C VAL A 258 7.39 4.01 31.42
N ARG A 259 6.42 3.14 31.75
CA ARG A 259 6.63 1.68 31.71
C ARG A 259 7.10 1.23 30.31
N SER A 260 6.47 1.73 29.25
CA SER A 260 6.84 1.43 27.87
C SER A 260 8.28 1.84 27.55
N ALA A 261 8.69 3.06 27.93
CA ALA A 261 10.04 3.55 27.69
C ALA A 261 11.11 2.75 28.46
N VAL A 262 10.79 2.34 29.69
CA VAL A 262 11.66 1.49 30.50
C VAL A 262 11.77 0.10 29.88
N THR A 263 10.66 -0.47 29.41
CA THR A 263 10.65 -1.75 28.69
C THR A 263 11.52 -1.70 27.44
N ARG A 264 11.45 -0.59 26.68
CA ARG A 264 12.30 -0.38 25.51
C ARG A 264 13.79 -0.33 25.85
N PHE A 265 14.17 0.10 27.05
CA PHE A 265 15.58 0.14 27.45
C PHE A 265 16.26 -1.23 27.29
N TRP A 266 15.55 -2.33 27.60
CA TRP A 266 16.09 -3.69 27.48
C TRP A 266 16.25 -4.20 26.06
N TYR A 267 15.68 -3.51 25.05
CA TYR A 267 15.97 -3.81 23.65
C TYR A 267 17.48 -3.71 23.35
N HIS A 268 18.19 -2.81 24.02
CA HIS A 268 19.61 -2.54 23.76
C HIS A 268 20.59 -3.31 24.66
N GLY A 269 20.11 -4.24 25.52
CA GLY A 269 20.98 -5.19 26.24
C GLY A 269 20.58 -5.49 27.70
N GLY A 270 21.11 -6.62 28.20
CA GLY A 270 20.96 -7.15 29.56
C GLY A 270 20.28 -8.53 29.62
N ASP A 271 20.55 -9.31 30.68
CA ASP A 271 19.72 -10.48 31.04
C ASP A 271 18.42 -9.96 31.68
N ALA A 272 17.45 -9.64 30.82
CA ALA A 272 16.25 -8.90 31.19
C ALA A 272 14.98 -9.75 31.17
N LEU A 273 15.07 -11.09 31.03
CA LEU A 273 13.90 -11.97 30.90
C LEU A 273 12.89 -11.77 32.05
N GLN A 274 13.38 -11.65 33.30
CA GLN A 274 12.52 -11.43 34.46
C GLN A 274 11.77 -10.08 34.41
N ASN A 275 12.44 -9.01 33.96
CA ASN A 275 11.82 -7.69 33.85
C ASN A 275 10.83 -7.63 32.67
N LEU A 276 11.15 -8.31 31.58
CA LEU A 276 10.28 -8.44 30.41
C LEU A 276 9.05 -9.29 30.73
N GLU A 277 9.14 -10.26 31.64
CA GLU A 277 7.97 -11.02 32.08
C GLU A 277 6.92 -10.13 32.75
N THR A 278 7.34 -9.16 33.56
CA THR A 278 6.41 -8.16 34.11
C THR A 278 5.75 -7.35 32.99
N SER A 279 6.53 -6.93 31.99
CA SER A 279 6.05 -6.07 30.88
C SER A 279 5.12 -6.80 29.90
N VAL A 280 5.34 -8.10 29.68
CA VAL A 280 4.48 -8.96 28.84
C VAL A 280 3.06 -9.07 29.42
N HIS A 281 2.92 -9.04 30.74
CA HIS A 281 1.63 -9.11 31.41
C HIS A 281 1.01 -7.74 31.71
N ASP A 282 1.64 -6.64 31.26
CA ASP A 282 1.15 -5.29 31.55
C ASP A 282 -0.29 -5.08 31.05
N PRO A 283 -1.14 -4.36 31.80
CA PRO A 283 -2.51 -4.06 31.36
C PRO A 283 -2.55 -3.22 30.07
N HIS A 284 -1.52 -2.40 29.81
CA HIS A 284 -1.49 -1.54 28.64
C HIS A 284 -0.81 -2.24 27.45
N PRO A 285 -1.46 -2.32 26.27
CA PRO A 285 -0.94 -3.07 25.12
C PRO A 285 0.39 -2.51 24.56
N ARG A 286 0.66 -1.20 24.70
CA ARG A 286 1.96 -0.62 24.30
C ARG A 286 3.14 -1.20 25.09
N VAL A 287 2.99 -1.38 26.40
CA VAL A 287 4.06 -1.95 27.24
C VAL A 287 4.31 -3.41 26.83
N ARG A 288 3.25 -4.17 26.59
CA ARG A 288 3.35 -5.54 26.05
C ARG A 288 4.08 -5.57 24.71
N ARG A 289 3.81 -4.62 23.81
CA ARG A 289 4.47 -4.54 22.51
C ARG A 289 5.96 -4.26 22.64
N GLU A 290 6.36 -3.29 23.46
CA GLU A 290 7.78 -3.03 23.75
C GLU A 290 8.45 -4.29 24.31
N ALA A 291 7.75 -5.04 25.18
CA ALA A 291 8.28 -6.27 25.77
C ALA A 291 8.52 -7.34 24.71
N VAL A 292 7.56 -7.56 23.83
CA VAL A 292 7.65 -8.52 22.71
C VAL A 292 8.77 -8.15 21.75
N THR A 293 8.91 -6.87 21.41
CA THR A 293 9.99 -6.36 20.56
C THR A 293 11.36 -6.56 21.22
N ALA A 294 11.50 -6.26 22.52
CA ALA A 294 12.74 -6.49 23.28
C ALA A 294 13.08 -7.99 23.41
N LEU A 295 12.08 -8.86 23.62
CA LEU A 295 12.27 -10.32 23.67
C LEU A 295 12.80 -10.87 22.34
N GLY A 296 12.48 -10.22 21.20
CA GLY A 296 13.04 -10.58 19.89
C GLY A 296 14.56 -10.43 19.78
N GLN A 297 15.20 -9.70 20.70
CA GLN A 297 16.66 -9.55 20.75
C GLN A 297 17.34 -10.61 21.64
N ILE A 298 16.57 -11.42 22.35
CA ILE A 298 17.08 -12.45 23.27
C ILE A 298 16.98 -13.81 22.57
N HIS A 299 18.06 -14.21 21.89
CA HIS A 299 18.20 -15.47 21.14
C HIS A 299 18.07 -16.73 22.03
N SER A 300 16.83 -17.09 22.38
CA SER A 300 16.52 -18.25 23.20
C SER A 300 15.08 -18.73 22.99
N PRO A 301 14.80 -20.05 23.15
CA PRO A 301 13.44 -20.58 23.17
C PRO A 301 12.57 -19.97 24.29
N SER A 302 13.19 -19.66 25.44
CA SER A 302 12.49 -19.06 26.59
C SER A 302 11.95 -17.67 26.27
N ALA A 303 12.68 -16.86 25.52
CA ALA A 303 12.22 -15.54 25.08
C ALA A 303 10.97 -15.64 24.19
N LEU A 304 10.93 -16.61 23.26
CA LEU A 304 9.73 -16.86 22.47
C LEU A 304 8.55 -17.24 23.36
N THR A 305 8.74 -18.22 24.25
CA THR A 305 7.65 -18.70 25.11
C THR A 305 7.08 -17.59 25.98
N LEU A 306 7.93 -16.66 26.43
CA LEU A 306 7.51 -15.50 27.18
C LEU A 306 6.78 -14.49 26.28
N ALA A 307 7.29 -14.21 25.08
CA ALA A 307 6.65 -13.29 24.15
C ALA A 307 5.23 -13.74 23.78
N LEU A 308 5.01 -15.04 23.60
CA LEU A 308 3.71 -15.60 23.24
C LEU A 308 2.64 -15.43 24.33
N LYS A 309 3.00 -15.21 25.60
CA LYS A 309 2.02 -14.96 26.68
C LYS A 309 1.20 -13.69 26.48
N VAL A 310 1.60 -12.76 25.59
CA VAL A 310 0.75 -11.61 25.26
C VAL A 310 -0.58 -12.01 24.61
N LEU A 311 -0.66 -13.23 24.04
CA LEU A 311 -1.90 -13.80 23.47
C LEU A 311 -2.95 -14.10 24.53
N ASP A 312 -2.57 -14.14 25.81
CA ASP A 312 -3.50 -14.34 26.93
C ASP A 312 -4.28 -13.04 27.26
N GLN A 313 -4.00 -11.95 26.54
CA GLN A 313 -4.64 -10.64 26.68
C GLN A 313 -5.11 -10.08 25.32
N PRO A 314 -5.96 -9.04 25.28
CA PRO A 314 -6.42 -8.44 24.03
C PRO A 314 -5.26 -7.99 23.13
N MET A 315 -5.31 -8.37 21.86
CA MET A 315 -4.32 -8.01 20.85
C MET A 315 -4.82 -6.85 20.00
N ASP A 316 -3.88 -6.12 19.38
CA ASP A 316 -4.14 -5.16 18.31
C ASP A 316 -3.16 -5.38 17.15
N ALA A 317 -3.34 -4.66 16.05
CA ALA A 317 -2.56 -4.88 14.82
C ALA A 317 -1.04 -4.68 15.01
N TYR A 318 -0.62 -3.74 15.87
CA TYR A 318 0.80 -3.45 16.08
C TYR A 318 1.43 -4.46 17.05
N LEU A 319 0.70 -4.93 18.05
CA LEU A 319 1.14 -5.99 18.95
C LEU A 319 1.18 -7.36 18.25
N ASP A 320 0.18 -7.67 17.41
CA ASP A 320 0.19 -8.85 16.53
C ASP A 320 1.40 -8.83 15.61
N PHE A 321 1.66 -7.70 14.96
CA PHE A 321 2.81 -7.53 14.08
C PHE A 321 4.13 -7.72 14.85
N ALA A 322 4.28 -7.10 16.02
CA ALA A 322 5.48 -7.26 16.85
C ALA A 322 5.70 -8.73 17.24
N LEU A 323 4.64 -9.44 17.65
CA LEU A 323 4.75 -10.86 18.02
C LEU A 323 5.08 -11.74 16.81
N TRP A 324 4.42 -11.51 15.68
CA TRP A 324 4.72 -12.17 14.42
C TRP A 324 6.21 -11.99 14.04
N ARG A 325 6.73 -10.77 14.17
CA ARG A 325 8.13 -10.45 13.88
C ARG A 325 9.07 -11.18 14.84
N THR A 326 8.78 -11.14 16.15
CA THR A 326 9.56 -11.85 17.18
C THR A 326 9.61 -13.36 16.96
N CYS A 327 8.50 -13.99 16.55
CA CYS A 327 8.50 -15.43 16.20
C CYS A 327 9.46 -15.77 15.05
N ARG A 328 9.66 -14.84 14.11
CA ARG A 328 10.56 -15.01 12.96
C ARG A 328 12.02 -14.71 13.32
N LEU A 329 12.26 -13.66 14.12
CA LEU A 329 13.60 -13.31 14.58
C LEU A 329 14.24 -14.45 15.39
N LEU A 330 13.45 -15.11 16.23
CA LEU A 330 13.91 -16.20 17.09
C LEU A 330 13.84 -17.59 16.43
N GLU A 331 13.57 -17.67 15.13
CA GLU A 331 13.29 -18.93 14.45
C GLU A 331 14.41 -19.96 14.62
N GLU A 332 15.68 -19.52 14.50
CA GLU A 332 16.85 -20.38 14.65
C GLU A 332 16.97 -20.98 16.05
N ASP A 333 16.39 -20.31 17.06
CA ASP A 333 16.44 -20.73 18.46
C ASP A 333 15.30 -21.70 18.81
N TRP A 334 14.05 -21.36 18.49
CA TRP A 334 12.90 -22.10 18.98
C TRP A 334 12.50 -23.29 18.12
N VAL A 335 12.76 -23.26 16.81
CA VAL A 335 12.36 -24.37 15.92
C VAL A 335 13.10 -25.67 16.24
N PRO A 336 14.42 -25.69 16.52
CA PRO A 336 15.10 -26.88 17.01
C PRO A 336 14.50 -27.40 18.33
N ALA A 337 14.18 -26.50 19.27
CA ALA A 337 13.56 -26.83 20.56
C ALA A 337 12.13 -27.40 20.39
N PHE A 338 11.38 -26.90 19.42
CA PHE A 338 10.09 -27.47 19.06
C PHE A 338 10.23 -28.89 18.50
N LYS A 339 11.15 -29.10 17.54
CA LYS A 339 11.35 -30.38 16.87
C LYS A 339 11.82 -31.49 17.81
N ASN A 340 12.63 -31.16 18.83
CA ASN A 340 13.11 -32.13 19.82
C ASN A 340 12.18 -32.26 21.05
N GLY A 341 11.06 -31.53 21.09
CA GLY A 341 10.05 -31.61 22.16
C GLY A 341 10.41 -30.86 23.44
N SER A 342 11.45 -30.02 23.45
CA SER A 342 11.86 -29.23 24.63
C SER A 342 11.17 -27.88 24.75
N LEU A 343 10.41 -27.44 23.75
CA LEU A 343 9.66 -26.18 23.79
C LEU A 343 8.40 -26.32 24.68
N PRO A 344 8.26 -25.55 25.78
CA PRO A 344 7.18 -25.70 26.76
C PRO A 344 5.86 -25.05 26.31
N LEU A 345 5.33 -25.46 25.15
CA LEU A 345 4.05 -24.96 24.60
C LEU A 345 3.01 -26.06 24.36
N HIS A 346 3.25 -27.27 24.87
CA HIS A 346 2.36 -28.42 24.66
C HIS A 346 0.94 -28.17 25.19
N ASP A 347 0.82 -27.45 26.31
CA ASP A 347 -0.47 -27.07 26.92
C ASP A 347 -1.02 -25.72 26.40
N HIS A 348 -0.26 -25.01 25.56
CA HIS A 348 -0.58 -23.67 25.05
C HIS A 348 -0.78 -23.70 23.53
N VAL A 349 -1.80 -24.46 23.09
CA VAL A 349 -2.05 -24.79 21.69
C VAL A 349 -2.17 -23.56 20.79
N ASP A 350 -2.90 -22.53 21.22
CA ASP A 350 -3.07 -21.30 20.42
C ASP A 350 -1.76 -20.51 20.26
N GLN A 351 -0.93 -20.49 21.30
CA GLN A 351 0.40 -19.86 21.27
C GLN A 351 1.34 -20.60 20.31
N LEU A 352 1.37 -21.94 20.39
CA LEU A 352 2.13 -22.76 19.46
C LEU A 352 1.66 -22.57 18.01
N ALA A 353 0.34 -22.54 17.79
CA ALA A 353 -0.23 -22.34 16.47
C ALA A 353 0.13 -20.96 15.90
N PHE A 354 0.14 -19.91 16.73
CA PHE A 354 0.59 -18.58 16.32
C PHE A 354 2.06 -18.58 15.85
N ALA A 355 2.96 -19.18 16.64
CA ALA A 355 4.39 -19.24 16.31
C ALA A 355 4.65 -20.00 14.99
N LEU A 356 4.02 -21.16 14.81
CA LEU A 356 4.14 -21.98 13.60
C LEU A 356 3.59 -21.27 12.35
N ARG A 357 2.48 -20.53 12.49
CA ARG A 357 1.92 -19.74 11.37
C ARG A 357 2.84 -18.57 10.98
N SER A 358 3.53 -17.97 11.93
CA SER A 358 4.33 -16.75 11.70
C SER A 358 5.55 -16.96 10.79
N ILE A 359 6.10 -18.17 10.79
CA ILE A 359 7.30 -18.51 10.02
C ILE A 359 6.98 -18.98 8.59
N GLU A 360 5.74 -19.42 8.32
CA GLU A 360 5.26 -19.91 7.03
C GLU A 360 6.15 -20.99 6.37
N LYS A 361 6.61 -21.98 7.14
CA LYS A 361 7.49 -23.06 6.64
C LYS A 361 6.71 -24.35 6.30
N PRO A 362 6.77 -24.86 5.05
CA PRO A 362 6.08 -26.10 4.66
C PRO A 362 6.40 -27.30 5.57
N GLY A 363 7.66 -27.46 5.96
CA GLY A 363 8.10 -28.56 6.84
C GLY A 363 7.57 -28.50 8.28
N LEU A 364 6.82 -27.46 8.64
CA LEU A 364 6.23 -27.24 9.97
C LEU A 364 4.70 -27.13 9.92
N LEU A 365 4.08 -27.52 8.80
CA LEU A 365 2.63 -27.55 8.66
C LEU A 365 1.96 -28.75 9.35
N ALA A 366 2.61 -29.92 9.39
CA ALA A 366 2.00 -31.13 9.92
C ALA A 366 1.46 -30.98 11.36
N PRO A 367 2.16 -30.30 12.30
CA PRO A 367 1.60 -29.99 13.62
C PRO A 367 0.36 -29.09 13.56
N LEU A 368 0.36 -28.04 12.73
CA LEU A 368 -0.80 -27.16 12.54
C LEU A 368 -2.00 -27.91 11.96
N VAL A 369 -1.77 -28.79 10.99
CA VAL A 369 -2.77 -29.68 10.42
C VAL A 369 -3.39 -30.58 11.49
N LYS A 370 -2.57 -31.15 12.38
CA LYS A 370 -3.06 -31.97 13.49
C LYS A 370 -3.97 -31.16 14.41
N LEU A 371 -3.53 -29.97 14.82
CA LEU A 371 -4.30 -29.08 15.69
C LEU A 371 -5.65 -28.67 15.08
N LEU A 372 -5.67 -28.44 13.76
CA LEU A 372 -6.89 -28.16 13.00
C LEU A 372 -7.85 -29.34 12.98
N VAL A 373 -7.34 -30.56 12.77
CA VAL A 373 -8.16 -31.79 12.76
C VAL A 373 -8.76 -32.08 14.14
N ASP A 374 -7.98 -31.87 15.19
CA ASP A 374 -8.39 -32.09 16.57
C ASP A 374 -9.33 -30.98 17.09
N GLY A 375 -9.56 -29.92 16.29
CA GLY A 375 -10.41 -28.77 16.66
C GLY A 375 -9.87 -28.02 17.89
N SER A 376 -8.55 -28.00 18.06
CA SER A 376 -7.90 -27.56 19.30
C SER A 376 -7.48 -26.08 19.28
N THR A 377 -7.69 -25.34 18.18
CA THR A 377 -7.28 -23.94 18.07
C THR A 377 -8.46 -23.00 17.84
N SER A 378 -8.36 -21.78 18.34
CA SER A 378 -9.36 -20.73 18.10
C SER A 378 -9.23 -20.06 16.72
N ASN A 379 -8.09 -20.26 16.02
CA ASN A 379 -7.72 -19.57 14.78
C ASN A 379 -7.60 -20.52 13.56
N ASP A 380 -8.57 -21.42 13.43
CA ASP A 380 -8.59 -22.45 12.39
C ASP A 380 -8.63 -21.89 10.96
N VAL A 381 -9.31 -20.75 10.72
CA VAL A 381 -9.38 -20.11 9.39
C VAL A 381 -7.99 -19.65 8.91
N ALA A 382 -7.17 -19.10 9.81
CA ALA A 382 -5.81 -18.68 9.46
C ALA A 382 -4.93 -19.88 9.09
N THR A 383 -5.11 -21.01 9.80
CA THR A 383 -4.43 -22.26 9.48
C THR A 383 -4.87 -22.81 8.11
N VAL A 384 -6.17 -22.79 7.80
CA VAL A 384 -6.70 -23.19 6.49
C VAL A 384 -6.10 -22.36 5.36
N ARG A 385 -6.05 -21.03 5.51
CA ARG A 385 -5.42 -20.13 4.53
C ARG A 385 -3.93 -20.44 4.34
N LEU A 386 -3.22 -20.70 5.43
CA LEU A 386 -1.80 -21.07 5.35
C LEU A 386 -1.59 -22.42 4.61
N ILE A 387 -2.45 -23.41 4.86
CA ILE A 387 -2.41 -24.69 4.12
C ILE A 387 -2.64 -24.45 2.62
N GLY A 388 -3.59 -23.59 2.23
CA GLY A 388 -3.76 -23.18 0.84
C GLY A 388 -2.51 -22.54 0.24
N LYS A 389 -1.87 -21.63 1.00
CA LYS A 389 -0.70 -20.86 0.58
C LYS A 389 0.57 -21.70 0.41
N ILE A 390 0.87 -22.62 1.33
CA ILE A 390 2.16 -23.34 1.37
C ILE A 390 2.07 -24.87 1.50
N GLY A 391 0.88 -25.44 1.72
CA GLY A 391 0.67 -26.87 1.92
C GLY A 391 0.93 -27.72 0.67
N SER A 392 1.33 -28.97 0.88
CA SER A 392 1.51 -29.97 -0.17
C SER A 392 0.17 -30.45 -0.75
N ALA A 393 0.21 -31.23 -1.84
CA ALA A 393 -1.00 -31.86 -2.41
C ALA A 393 -1.71 -32.78 -1.39
N ASP A 394 -0.97 -33.34 -0.44
CA ASP A 394 -1.53 -34.18 0.61
C ASP A 394 -2.18 -33.34 1.71
N ASP A 395 -1.60 -32.20 2.08
CA ASP A 395 -2.22 -31.26 3.03
C ASP A 395 -3.54 -30.71 2.46
N LEU A 396 -3.61 -30.46 1.15
CA LEU A 396 -4.84 -30.01 0.49
C LEU A 396 -5.96 -31.07 0.51
N ASN A 397 -5.64 -32.36 0.69
CA ASN A 397 -6.69 -33.37 0.89
C ASN A 397 -7.51 -33.08 2.17
N LEU A 398 -6.88 -32.51 3.20
CA LEU A 398 -7.60 -32.12 4.42
C LEU A 398 -8.65 -31.05 4.10
N LEU A 399 -8.26 -29.98 3.39
CA LEU A 399 -9.19 -28.92 3.02
C LEU A 399 -10.35 -29.46 2.17
N ALA A 400 -10.06 -30.36 1.24
CA ALA A 400 -11.10 -31.02 0.43
C ALA A 400 -12.04 -31.90 1.27
N ASP A 401 -11.53 -32.55 2.31
CA ASP A 401 -12.35 -33.31 3.26
C ASP A 401 -13.23 -32.40 4.12
N LEU A 402 -12.71 -31.25 4.59
CA LEU A 402 -13.48 -30.25 5.32
C LEU A 402 -14.62 -29.69 4.47
N VAL A 403 -14.36 -29.36 3.20
CA VAL A 403 -15.39 -28.93 2.24
C VAL A 403 -16.42 -30.04 1.98
N SER A 404 -16.01 -31.31 2.05
CA SER A 404 -16.89 -32.46 1.80
C SER A 404 -17.86 -32.77 2.95
N LYS A 405 -17.71 -32.11 4.10
CA LYS A 405 -18.57 -32.26 5.28
C LYS A 405 -19.62 -31.15 5.30
N ASN A 406 -20.88 -31.54 5.16
CA ASN A 406 -22.00 -30.59 5.14
C ASN A 406 -22.06 -29.78 6.46
N GLY A 407 -22.19 -28.46 6.36
CA GLY A 407 -22.30 -27.56 7.51
C GLY A 407 -21.02 -27.34 8.33
N HIS A 408 -19.85 -27.72 7.82
CA HIS A 408 -18.58 -27.48 8.53
C HIS A 408 -18.27 -25.97 8.62
N SER A 409 -17.86 -25.49 9.80
CA SER A 409 -17.58 -24.05 10.04
C SER A 409 -16.50 -23.48 9.11
N LEU A 410 -15.52 -24.31 8.74
CA LEU A 410 -14.40 -23.95 7.85
C LEU A 410 -14.67 -24.19 6.36
N PHE A 411 -15.91 -24.49 5.98
CA PHE A 411 -16.27 -24.84 4.60
C PHE A 411 -15.85 -23.76 3.59
N SER A 412 -16.30 -22.51 3.78
CA SER A 412 -16.02 -21.42 2.83
C SER A 412 -14.54 -21.03 2.81
N ALA A 413 -13.88 -21.01 3.97
CA ALA A 413 -12.44 -20.75 4.05
C ALA A 413 -11.61 -21.83 3.34
N SER A 414 -12.02 -23.10 3.44
CA SER A 414 -11.34 -24.21 2.79
C SER A 414 -11.55 -24.19 1.27
N ALA A 415 -12.75 -23.83 0.81
CA ALA A 415 -13.05 -23.64 -0.60
C ALA A 415 -12.20 -22.52 -1.24
N GLU A 416 -12.08 -21.38 -0.56
CA GLU A 416 -11.22 -20.26 -0.96
C GLU A 416 -9.75 -20.68 -1.05
N ALA A 417 -9.21 -21.29 0.01
CA ALA A 417 -7.82 -21.75 0.08
C ALA A 417 -7.49 -22.81 -1.00
N LEU A 418 -8.44 -23.69 -1.33
CA LEU A 418 -8.28 -24.66 -2.42
C LEU A 418 -8.22 -23.99 -3.79
N LEU A 419 -9.06 -22.97 -4.02
CA LEU A 419 -9.08 -22.22 -5.27
C LEU A 419 -7.78 -21.43 -5.45
N GLU A 420 -7.34 -20.70 -4.43
CA GLU A 420 -6.08 -19.96 -4.44
C GLU A 420 -4.90 -20.88 -4.74
N SER A 421 -4.82 -22.04 -4.08
CA SER A 421 -3.76 -23.03 -4.33
C SER A 421 -3.77 -23.55 -5.77
N ALA A 422 -4.95 -23.84 -6.31
CA ALA A 422 -5.10 -24.32 -7.67
C ALA A 422 -4.69 -23.25 -8.71
N GLN A 423 -5.07 -21.99 -8.48
CA GLN A 423 -4.77 -20.87 -9.38
C GLN A 423 -3.30 -20.46 -9.33
N ASP A 424 -2.74 -20.33 -8.13
CA ASP A 424 -1.42 -19.73 -7.93
C ASP A 424 -0.32 -20.75 -8.14
N ARG A 425 -0.51 -21.91 -7.54
CA ARG A 425 0.54 -22.91 -7.38
C ARG A 425 0.38 -24.07 -8.35
N ARG A 426 -0.77 -24.16 -9.05
CA ARG A 426 -1.19 -25.37 -9.80
C ARG A 426 -1.11 -26.63 -8.94
N LEU A 427 -1.42 -26.48 -7.65
CA LEU A 427 -1.42 -27.58 -6.70
C LEU A 427 -2.85 -27.85 -6.26
N TYR A 428 -3.19 -29.13 -6.13
CA TYR A 428 -4.53 -29.56 -5.80
C TYR A 428 -4.52 -30.88 -5.04
N PRO A 429 -5.61 -31.24 -4.35
CA PRO A 429 -5.67 -32.47 -3.56
C PRO A 429 -5.29 -33.71 -4.38
N SER A 430 -4.36 -34.52 -3.86
CA SER A 430 -3.86 -35.71 -4.56
C SER A 430 -4.96 -36.77 -4.80
N LYS A 431 -6.00 -36.82 -3.95
CA LYS A 431 -7.09 -37.79 -4.05
C LYS A 431 -8.24 -37.30 -4.95
N VAL A 432 -8.37 -37.89 -6.15
CA VAL A 432 -9.46 -37.58 -7.11
C VAL A 432 -10.86 -37.71 -6.48
N GLY A 433 -11.09 -38.75 -5.67
CA GLY A 433 -12.38 -38.97 -5.01
C GLY A 433 -12.79 -37.83 -4.08
N LEU A 434 -11.83 -37.25 -3.35
CA LEU A 434 -12.09 -36.08 -2.50
C LEU A 434 -12.36 -34.83 -3.33
N ARG A 435 -11.63 -34.63 -4.44
CA ARG A 435 -11.87 -33.51 -5.37
C ARG A 435 -13.31 -33.53 -5.90
N LEU A 436 -13.77 -34.69 -6.35
CA LEU A 436 -15.15 -34.88 -6.82
C LEU A 436 -16.18 -34.63 -5.72
N ARG A 437 -15.94 -35.13 -4.50
CA ARG A 437 -16.86 -34.97 -3.37
C ARG A 437 -16.94 -33.51 -2.92
N ALA A 438 -15.81 -32.83 -2.81
CA ALA A 438 -15.72 -31.42 -2.44
C ALA A 438 -16.48 -30.55 -3.45
N CYS A 439 -16.21 -30.69 -4.75
CA CYS A 439 -16.93 -29.95 -5.78
C CYS A 439 -18.44 -30.23 -5.77
N ARG A 440 -18.85 -31.49 -5.54
CA ARG A 440 -20.29 -31.81 -5.43
C ARG A 440 -20.95 -31.12 -4.24
N MET A 441 -20.27 -31.08 -3.09
CA MET A 441 -20.78 -30.39 -1.91
C MET A 441 -20.88 -28.89 -2.14
N MET A 442 -19.84 -28.28 -2.73
CA MET A 442 -19.85 -26.85 -3.08
C MET A 442 -20.98 -26.50 -4.05
N MET A 443 -21.28 -27.38 -5.02
CA MET A 443 -22.38 -27.22 -5.96
C MET A 443 -23.79 -27.32 -5.34
N GLN A 444 -23.88 -27.69 -4.06
CA GLN A 444 -25.14 -27.68 -3.30
C GLN A 444 -25.28 -26.43 -2.42
N SER A 445 -24.28 -25.55 -2.40
CA SER A 445 -24.31 -24.32 -1.61
C SER A 445 -25.37 -23.34 -2.13
N ALA A 446 -26.00 -22.62 -1.20
CA ALA A 446 -26.86 -21.49 -1.54
C ALA A 446 -26.06 -20.20 -1.82
N GLU A 447 -24.75 -20.18 -1.52
CA GLU A 447 -23.88 -19.02 -1.70
C GLU A 447 -23.31 -18.98 -3.12
N PRO A 448 -23.62 -17.93 -3.94
CA PRO A 448 -23.11 -17.83 -5.32
C PRO A 448 -21.58 -17.83 -5.41
N GLN A 449 -20.91 -17.24 -4.42
CA GLN A 449 -19.44 -17.22 -4.35
C GLN A 449 -18.85 -18.64 -4.26
N VAL A 450 -19.44 -19.51 -3.45
CA VAL A 450 -18.99 -20.91 -3.32
C VAL A 450 -19.27 -21.69 -4.61
N LEU A 451 -20.43 -21.49 -5.24
CA LEU A 451 -20.75 -22.09 -6.54
C LEU A 451 -19.72 -21.66 -7.59
N ALA A 452 -19.35 -20.38 -7.61
CA ALA A 452 -18.35 -19.84 -8.52
C ALA A 452 -16.97 -20.48 -8.28
N GLN A 453 -16.55 -20.61 -7.01
CA GLN A 453 -15.33 -21.32 -6.63
C GLN A 453 -15.37 -22.78 -7.11
N ALA A 454 -16.51 -23.46 -6.97
CA ALA A 454 -16.69 -24.84 -7.43
C ALA A 454 -16.53 -24.96 -8.95
N CYS A 455 -17.15 -24.05 -9.71
CA CYS A 455 -17.01 -23.99 -11.17
C CYS A 455 -15.55 -23.89 -11.60
N ARG A 456 -14.78 -22.98 -10.96
CA ARG A 456 -13.35 -22.82 -11.24
C ARG A 456 -12.56 -24.07 -10.87
N LEU A 457 -12.80 -24.66 -9.69
CA LEU A 457 -12.11 -25.86 -9.24
C LEU A 457 -12.37 -27.06 -10.16
N ILE A 458 -13.60 -27.27 -10.64
CA ILE A 458 -13.92 -28.34 -11.61
C ILE A 458 -13.04 -28.22 -12.86
N GLY A 459 -12.90 -27.00 -13.38
CA GLY A 459 -12.06 -26.72 -14.54
C GLY A 459 -10.58 -26.95 -14.25
N LEU A 460 -10.03 -26.29 -13.22
CA LEU A 460 -8.61 -26.35 -12.86
C LEU A 460 -8.16 -27.77 -12.50
N TRP A 461 -9.03 -28.56 -11.87
CA TRP A 461 -8.75 -29.96 -11.51
C TRP A 461 -9.08 -30.96 -12.61
N LYS A 462 -9.56 -30.49 -13.77
CA LYS A 462 -9.94 -31.28 -14.96
C LYS A 462 -10.98 -32.37 -14.67
N LEU A 463 -12.01 -32.06 -13.86
CA LEU A 463 -13.05 -33.01 -13.46
C LEU A 463 -14.12 -33.21 -14.54
N LYS A 464 -13.77 -33.89 -15.63
CA LYS A 464 -14.62 -34.07 -16.83
C LYS A 464 -16.02 -34.64 -16.53
N SER A 465 -16.15 -35.51 -15.54
CA SER A 465 -17.44 -36.08 -15.13
C SER A 465 -18.42 -35.07 -14.54
N MET A 466 -17.97 -33.86 -14.22
CA MET A 466 -18.79 -32.77 -13.66
C MET A 466 -19.04 -31.64 -14.67
N ARG A 467 -18.66 -31.85 -15.95
CA ARG A 467 -18.84 -30.88 -17.04
C ARG A 467 -20.25 -30.29 -17.09
N ASP A 468 -21.28 -31.14 -17.00
CA ASP A 468 -22.66 -30.70 -17.20
C ASP A 468 -23.13 -29.71 -16.12
N LEU A 469 -22.53 -29.75 -14.91
CA LEU A 469 -22.79 -28.76 -13.87
C LEU A 469 -22.29 -27.37 -14.27
N LEU A 470 -21.17 -27.28 -15.00
CA LEU A 470 -20.72 -26.01 -15.57
C LEU A 470 -21.70 -25.53 -16.64
N VAL A 471 -22.09 -26.42 -17.56
CA VAL A 471 -23.02 -26.07 -18.65
C VAL A 471 -24.34 -25.51 -18.12
N ILE A 472 -24.88 -26.07 -17.04
CA ILE A 472 -26.09 -25.56 -16.37
C ILE A 472 -25.94 -24.09 -15.94
N HIS A 473 -24.78 -23.71 -15.41
CA HIS A 473 -24.54 -22.36 -14.91
C HIS A 473 -24.18 -21.33 -15.99
N LEU A 474 -24.08 -21.72 -17.27
CA LEU A 474 -23.90 -20.77 -18.38
C LEU A 474 -25.10 -19.80 -18.51
N THR A 475 -26.29 -20.25 -18.11
CA THR A 475 -27.52 -19.45 -18.18
C THR A 475 -27.88 -18.81 -16.84
N SER A 476 -26.99 -18.86 -15.84
CA SER A 476 -27.21 -18.18 -14.55
C SER A 476 -27.37 -16.67 -14.74
N GLU A 477 -28.26 -16.08 -13.93
CA GLU A 477 -28.42 -14.62 -13.79
C GLU A 477 -27.32 -14.00 -12.92
N ASP A 478 -26.67 -14.79 -12.05
CA ASP A 478 -25.51 -14.33 -11.29
C ASP A 478 -24.29 -14.27 -12.22
N THR A 479 -23.82 -13.05 -12.50
CA THR A 479 -22.73 -12.79 -13.44
C THR A 479 -21.38 -13.32 -12.93
N GLY A 480 -21.18 -13.41 -11.61
CA GLY A 480 -19.97 -13.98 -11.01
C GLY A 480 -19.88 -15.49 -11.24
N LEU A 481 -20.96 -16.21 -10.93
CA LEU A 481 -21.10 -17.64 -11.14
C LEU A 481 -21.04 -18.01 -12.62
N GLN A 482 -21.73 -17.24 -13.47
CA GLN A 482 -21.70 -17.44 -14.92
C GLN A 482 -20.28 -17.32 -15.47
N ARG A 483 -19.54 -16.25 -15.11
CA ARG A 483 -18.14 -16.07 -15.51
C ARG A 483 -17.24 -17.18 -15.00
N ALA A 484 -17.44 -17.61 -13.76
CA ALA A 484 -16.70 -18.72 -13.19
C ALA A 484 -16.97 -20.04 -13.91
N SER A 485 -18.20 -20.28 -14.34
CA SER A 485 -18.56 -21.46 -15.14
C SER A 485 -17.91 -21.44 -16.53
N ILE A 486 -17.96 -20.31 -17.24
CA ILE A 486 -17.31 -20.12 -18.54
C ILE A 486 -15.81 -20.37 -18.42
N SER A 487 -15.17 -19.75 -17.42
CA SER A 487 -13.74 -19.96 -17.15
C SER A 487 -13.44 -21.42 -16.77
N GLY A 488 -14.32 -22.06 -16.00
CA GLY A 488 -14.21 -23.47 -15.64
C GLY A 488 -14.30 -24.40 -16.86
N LEU A 489 -15.15 -24.10 -17.85
CA LEU A 489 -15.24 -24.86 -19.10
C LEU A 489 -13.98 -24.69 -19.95
N ALA A 490 -13.43 -23.47 -20.02
CA ALA A 490 -12.16 -23.20 -20.68
C ALA A 490 -11.02 -23.99 -20.01
N ASP A 491 -10.93 -23.88 -18.68
CA ASP A 491 -9.98 -24.64 -17.87
C ASP A 491 -10.20 -26.16 -18.03
N LEU A 492 -11.43 -26.65 -18.26
CA LEU A 492 -11.69 -28.07 -18.52
C LEU A 492 -11.28 -28.51 -19.94
N GLY A 493 -11.15 -27.57 -20.86
CA GLY A 493 -10.93 -27.80 -22.29
C GLY A 493 -12.22 -28.06 -23.09
N ASP A 494 -13.38 -27.66 -22.59
CA ASP A 494 -14.67 -27.80 -23.31
C ASP A 494 -14.96 -26.55 -24.17
N PHE A 495 -14.12 -26.37 -25.19
CA PHE A 495 -14.23 -25.22 -26.09
C PHE A 495 -15.48 -25.26 -26.96
N GLU A 496 -16.05 -26.44 -27.25
CA GLU A 496 -17.27 -26.54 -28.06
C GLU A 496 -18.51 -25.96 -27.38
N SER A 497 -18.60 -26.02 -26.04
CA SER A 497 -19.64 -25.30 -25.30
C SER A 497 -19.45 -23.79 -25.38
N LEU A 498 -18.20 -23.33 -25.28
CA LEU A 498 -17.87 -21.90 -25.37
C LEU A 498 -18.14 -21.36 -26.78
N LYS A 499 -17.78 -22.10 -27.84
CA LYS A 499 -18.05 -21.73 -29.24
C LYS A 499 -19.55 -21.59 -29.49
N ARG A 500 -20.36 -22.50 -28.95
CA ARG A 500 -21.82 -22.43 -29.03
C ARG A 500 -22.35 -21.19 -28.32
N LEU A 501 -21.90 -20.92 -27.09
CA LEU A 501 -22.34 -19.76 -26.33
C LEU A 501 -21.93 -18.42 -26.99
N ALA A 502 -20.72 -18.33 -27.52
CA ALA A 502 -20.24 -17.11 -28.17
C ALA A 502 -21.02 -16.78 -29.46
N ARG A 503 -21.54 -17.80 -30.16
CA ARG A 503 -22.36 -17.69 -31.37
C ARG A 503 -23.87 -17.60 -31.11
N ASP A 504 -24.32 -17.79 -29.87
CA ASP A 504 -25.74 -17.78 -29.55
C ASP A 504 -26.30 -16.36 -29.59
N THR A 505 -27.01 -16.03 -30.68
CA THR A 505 -27.63 -14.70 -30.85
C THR A 505 -28.78 -14.44 -29.87
N GLN A 506 -29.29 -15.46 -29.19
CA GLN A 506 -30.30 -15.33 -28.15
C GLN A 506 -29.67 -15.09 -26.76
N ALA A 507 -28.37 -15.35 -26.60
CA ALA A 507 -27.65 -15.02 -25.38
C ALA A 507 -27.43 -13.51 -25.26
N THR A 508 -27.34 -13.01 -24.03
CA THR A 508 -26.99 -11.61 -23.76
C THR A 508 -25.61 -11.27 -24.31
N ALA A 509 -25.38 -9.98 -24.63
CA ALA A 509 -24.08 -9.52 -25.10
C ALA A 509 -22.95 -9.90 -24.12
N GLU A 510 -23.17 -9.71 -22.81
CA GLU A 510 -22.22 -10.07 -21.75
C GLU A 510 -21.84 -11.56 -21.78
N ARG A 511 -22.80 -12.47 -21.98
CA ARG A 511 -22.54 -13.92 -22.07
C ARG A 511 -21.64 -14.26 -23.24
N ARG A 512 -21.95 -13.68 -24.40
CA ARG A 512 -21.16 -13.86 -25.63
C ARG A 512 -19.75 -13.30 -25.46
N VAL A 513 -19.62 -12.12 -24.84
CA VAL A 513 -18.35 -11.47 -24.51
C VAL A 513 -17.51 -12.36 -23.60
N ASN A 514 -18.07 -12.85 -22.50
CA ASN A 514 -17.37 -13.74 -21.57
C ASN A 514 -16.88 -15.02 -22.26
N ALA A 515 -17.73 -15.67 -23.07
CA ALA A 515 -17.37 -16.88 -23.80
C ALA A 515 -16.29 -16.61 -24.85
N CYS A 516 -16.37 -15.49 -25.55
CA CYS A 516 -15.39 -15.05 -26.54
C CYS A 516 -14.01 -14.80 -25.91
N VAL A 517 -13.97 -14.08 -24.78
CA VAL A 517 -12.74 -13.85 -24.00
C VAL A 517 -12.09 -15.18 -23.61
N SER A 518 -12.86 -16.15 -23.12
CA SER A 518 -12.33 -17.47 -22.73
C SER A 518 -11.91 -18.36 -23.91
N LEU A 519 -12.32 -18.04 -25.13
CA LEU A 519 -11.88 -18.75 -26.35
C LEU A 519 -10.57 -18.20 -26.93
N MET A 520 -10.14 -17.01 -26.50
CA MET A 520 -9.04 -16.28 -27.15
C MET A 520 -7.74 -17.09 -27.22
N ASP A 521 -7.43 -17.86 -26.18
CA ASP A 521 -6.22 -18.70 -26.12
C ASP A 521 -6.32 -20.01 -26.91
N HIS A 522 -7.53 -20.43 -27.28
CA HIS A 522 -7.76 -21.73 -27.92
C HIS A 522 -8.10 -21.61 -29.42
N ASP A 523 -8.97 -20.67 -29.78
CA ASP A 523 -9.40 -20.42 -31.15
C ASP A 523 -9.42 -18.89 -31.41
N PRO A 524 -8.24 -18.26 -31.46
CA PRO A 524 -8.12 -16.81 -31.58
C PRO A 524 -8.74 -16.27 -32.87
N SER A 525 -8.76 -17.07 -33.95
CA SER A 525 -9.38 -16.69 -35.21
C SER A 525 -10.90 -16.62 -35.09
N LEU A 526 -11.53 -17.62 -34.46
CA LEU A 526 -12.95 -17.58 -34.19
C LEU A 526 -13.32 -16.49 -33.19
N ALA A 527 -12.56 -16.35 -32.11
CA ALA A 527 -12.78 -15.30 -31.13
C ALA A 527 -12.72 -13.91 -31.79
N ALA A 528 -11.69 -13.64 -32.60
CA ALA A 528 -11.56 -12.39 -33.36
C ALA A 528 -12.74 -12.15 -34.33
N ALA A 529 -13.24 -13.19 -35.00
CA ALA A 529 -14.42 -13.07 -35.87
C ALA A 529 -15.68 -12.68 -35.09
N ILE A 530 -15.85 -13.22 -33.87
CA ILE A 530 -16.97 -12.87 -32.99
C ILE A 530 -16.80 -11.46 -32.43
N VAL A 531 -15.57 -11.05 -32.07
CA VAL A 531 -15.27 -9.66 -31.69
C VAL A 531 -15.63 -8.70 -32.82
N ALA A 532 -15.23 -9.00 -34.06
CA ALA A 532 -15.58 -8.19 -35.21
C ALA A 532 -17.10 -8.00 -35.38
N GLU A 533 -17.88 -9.07 -35.20
CA GLU A 533 -19.35 -9.01 -35.24
C GLU A 533 -19.96 -8.23 -34.06
N LEU A 534 -19.41 -8.39 -32.86
CA LEU A 534 -19.90 -7.68 -31.68
C LEU A 534 -19.62 -6.18 -31.76
N LEU A 535 -18.45 -5.79 -32.27
CA LEU A 535 -18.05 -4.39 -32.44
C LEU A 535 -18.95 -3.63 -33.42
N THR A 536 -19.68 -4.29 -34.33
CA THR A 536 -20.65 -3.58 -35.20
C THR A 536 -21.93 -3.18 -34.47
N ARG A 537 -22.17 -3.69 -33.26
CA ARG A 537 -23.37 -3.43 -32.45
C ARG A 537 -23.07 -2.35 -31.40
N THR A 538 -24.12 -1.74 -30.85
CA THR A 538 -23.97 -0.90 -29.65
C THR A 538 -23.52 -1.79 -28.48
N MET A 539 -22.41 -1.41 -27.84
CA MET A 539 -21.82 -2.13 -26.70
C MET A 539 -21.61 -1.18 -25.53
N SER A 540 -21.50 -1.73 -24.32
CA SER A 540 -21.00 -0.98 -23.18
C SER A 540 -19.49 -0.82 -23.27
N ASP A 541 -18.97 0.25 -22.68
CA ASP A 541 -17.52 0.52 -22.61
C ASP A 541 -16.75 -0.67 -22.00
N GLN A 542 -17.29 -1.22 -20.91
CA GLN A 542 -16.74 -2.37 -20.22
C GLN A 542 -16.67 -3.63 -21.10
N ASP A 543 -17.65 -3.85 -21.98
CA ASP A 543 -17.62 -5.02 -22.87
C ASP A 543 -16.57 -4.87 -23.98
N VAL A 544 -16.44 -3.67 -24.57
CA VAL A 544 -15.40 -3.39 -25.59
C VAL A 544 -14.03 -3.56 -24.97
N GLU A 545 -13.81 -3.00 -23.78
CA GLU A 545 -12.56 -3.12 -23.04
C GLU A 545 -12.19 -4.58 -22.72
N ARG A 546 -13.15 -5.38 -22.28
CA ARG A 546 -12.90 -6.80 -21.95
C ARG A 546 -12.59 -7.63 -23.18
N LEU A 547 -13.32 -7.43 -24.29
CA LEU A 547 -13.04 -8.12 -25.56
C LEU A 547 -11.66 -7.73 -26.10
N MET A 548 -11.40 -6.43 -26.20
CA MET A 548 -10.18 -5.93 -26.78
C MET A 548 -8.98 -6.22 -25.88
N GLY A 549 -9.10 -6.11 -24.56
CA GLY A 549 -8.04 -6.46 -23.62
C GLY A 549 -7.61 -7.93 -23.71
N ALA A 550 -8.56 -8.86 -23.88
CA ALA A 550 -8.24 -10.25 -24.14
C ALA A 550 -7.59 -10.44 -25.52
N LEU A 551 -8.12 -9.77 -26.54
CA LEU A 551 -7.68 -9.91 -27.93
C LEU A 551 -6.27 -9.40 -28.16
N VAL A 552 -5.95 -8.22 -27.64
CA VAL A 552 -4.63 -7.60 -27.77
C VAL A 552 -3.55 -8.38 -27.02
N SER A 553 -3.94 -9.26 -26.10
CA SER A 553 -3.00 -10.18 -25.47
C SER A 553 -2.55 -11.31 -26.40
N ASN A 554 -3.22 -11.53 -27.54
CA ASN A 554 -2.99 -12.66 -28.45
C ASN A 554 -2.68 -12.19 -29.90
N LYS A 555 -1.45 -12.42 -30.36
CA LYS A 555 -0.96 -12.00 -31.68
C LYS A 555 -1.76 -12.56 -32.86
N GLN A 556 -2.25 -13.80 -32.76
CA GLN A 556 -3.07 -14.40 -33.82
C GLN A 556 -4.44 -13.74 -33.90
N ALA A 557 -5.03 -13.41 -32.74
CA ALA A 557 -6.31 -12.72 -32.68
C ALA A 557 -6.21 -11.28 -33.23
N ILE A 558 -5.11 -10.56 -32.94
CA ILE A 558 -4.80 -9.25 -33.54
C ILE A 558 -4.80 -9.36 -35.07
N THR A 559 -4.08 -10.33 -35.62
CA THR A 559 -3.95 -10.52 -37.08
C THR A 559 -5.32 -10.83 -37.71
N ALA A 560 -6.10 -11.72 -37.08
CA ALA A 560 -7.43 -12.10 -37.55
C ALA A 560 -8.44 -10.94 -37.48
N LEU A 561 -8.41 -10.15 -36.40
CA LEU A 561 -9.28 -8.97 -36.27
C LEU A 561 -8.91 -7.89 -37.28
N THR A 562 -7.61 -7.66 -37.51
CA THR A 562 -7.12 -6.68 -38.49
C THR A 562 -7.73 -6.98 -39.86
N GLY A 563 -7.66 -8.24 -40.31
CA GLY A 563 -8.25 -8.67 -41.58
C GLY A 563 -9.76 -8.40 -41.65
N SER A 564 -10.49 -8.66 -40.55
CA SER A 564 -11.92 -8.40 -40.46
C SER A 564 -12.28 -6.91 -40.50
N MET A 565 -11.48 -6.06 -39.85
CA MET A 565 -11.74 -4.62 -39.74
C MET A 565 -11.48 -3.85 -41.03
N LEU A 566 -10.61 -4.34 -41.93
CA LEU A 566 -10.34 -3.69 -43.22
C LEU A 566 -11.58 -3.51 -44.10
N GLN A 567 -12.61 -4.34 -43.91
CA GLN A 567 -13.87 -4.32 -44.67
C GLN A 567 -15.10 -4.01 -43.80
N ALA A 568 -14.93 -3.78 -42.50
CA ALA A 568 -16.02 -3.55 -41.58
C ALA A 568 -16.36 -2.05 -41.46
N GLN A 569 -17.60 -1.77 -41.06
CA GLN A 569 -18.00 -0.47 -40.52
C GLN A 569 -18.52 -0.70 -39.10
N ILE A 570 -17.92 -0.02 -38.13
CA ILE A 570 -18.31 -0.12 -36.72
C ILE A 570 -18.71 1.26 -36.18
N PRO A 571 -19.53 1.35 -35.12
CA PRO A 571 -19.80 2.62 -34.45
C PRO A 571 -18.49 3.29 -34.02
N THR A 572 -18.37 4.59 -34.29
CA THR A 572 -17.16 5.39 -34.00
C THR A 572 -16.74 5.28 -32.54
N HIS A 573 -17.70 5.23 -31.61
CA HIS A 573 -17.45 5.03 -30.18
C HIS A 573 -16.68 3.73 -29.88
N ASN A 574 -17.14 2.58 -30.39
CA ASN A 574 -16.47 1.30 -30.21
C ASN A 574 -15.06 1.30 -30.84
N ALA A 575 -14.91 1.97 -31.98
CA ALA A 575 -13.62 2.08 -32.66
C ALA A 575 -12.59 2.86 -31.83
N ILE A 576 -12.99 4.01 -31.26
CA ILE A 576 -12.13 4.82 -30.38
C ILE A 576 -11.67 3.97 -29.19
N MET A 577 -12.60 3.28 -28.53
CA MET A 577 -12.27 2.42 -27.41
C MET A 577 -11.35 1.26 -27.80
N ALA A 578 -11.59 0.63 -28.96
CA ALA A 578 -10.76 -0.47 -29.42
C ALA A 578 -9.33 -0.01 -29.77
N VAL A 579 -9.16 1.14 -30.45
CA VAL A 579 -7.85 1.74 -30.72
C VAL A 579 -7.11 2.02 -29.42
N ARG A 580 -7.80 2.62 -28.43
CA ARG A 580 -7.28 2.89 -27.09
C ARG A 580 -6.68 1.66 -26.40
N MET A 581 -7.37 0.53 -26.52
CA MET A 581 -6.91 -0.75 -25.96
C MET A 581 -5.70 -1.31 -26.71
N VAL A 582 -5.58 -1.10 -28.02
CA VAL A 582 -4.42 -1.54 -28.80
C VAL A 582 -3.19 -0.69 -28.47
N GLU A 583 -3.33 0.63 -28.38
CA GLU A 583 -2.23 1.54 -28.02
C GLU A 583 -1.57 1.17 -26.69
N THR A 584 -2.39 0.89 -25.67
CA THR A 584 -1.92 0.62 -24.30
C THR A 584 -1.49 -0.83 -24.06
N SER A 585 -1.70 -1.71 -25.04
CA SER A 585 -1.36 -3.14 -24.95
C SER A 585 0.10 -3.48 -25.28
N GLY A 586 0.87 -2.51 -25.78
CA GLY A 586 2.22 -2.74 -26.31
C GLY A 586 2.26 -2.98 -27.83
N TYR A 587 1.12 -2.89 -28.53
CA TYR A 587 0.99 -3.07 -29.98
C TYR A 587 0.65 -1.75 -30.72
N TRP A 588 1.19 -0.63 -30.26
CA TRP A 588 0.86 0.72 -30.76
C TRP A 588 1.18 0.94 -32.26
N ASP A 589 2.15 0.21 -32.83
CA ASP A 589 2.47 0.28 -34.27
C ASP A 589 1.76 -0.82 -35.09
N SER A 590 0.72 -1.46 -34.53
CA SER A 590 0.03 -2.56 -35.19
C SER A 590 -0.89 -2.08 -36.33
N PRO A 591 -0.92 -2.77 -37.48
CA PRO A 591 -1.90 -2.53 -38.55
C PRO A 591 -3.37 -2.61 -38.09
N LEU A 592 -3.62 -3.21 -36.92
CA LEU A 592 -4.94 -3.25 -36.29
C LEU A 592 -5.46 -1.85 -35.95
N MET A 593 -4.60 -0.93 -35.50
CA MET A 593 -5.02 0.43 -35.15
C MET A 593 -5.55 1.19 -36.36
N ASP A 594 -4.83 1.12 -37.48
CA ASP A 594 -5.25 1.75 -38.74
C ASP A 594 -6.58 1.15 -39.24
N ALA A 595 -6.70 -0.18 -39.15
CA ALA A 595 -7.92 -0.88 -39.56
C ALA A 595 -9.13 -0.48 -38.70
N LEU A 596 -8.98 -0.39 -37.38
CA LEU A 596 -10.03 0.06 -36.45
C LEU A 596 -10.39 1.52 -36.68
N SER A 597 -9.40 2.40 -36.85
CA SER A 597 -9.61 3.83 -37.10
C SER A 597 -10.40 4.06 -38.38
N LYS A 598 -10.05 3.33 -39.44
CA LYS A 598 -10.78 3.34 -40.72
C LYS A 598 -12.20 2.79 -40.58
N ALA A 599 -12.36 1.66 -39.89
CA ALA A 599 -13.68 1.03 -39.66
C ALA A 599 -14.63 1.91 -38.83
N GLY A 600 -14.09 2.75 -37.95
CA GLY A 600 -14.85 3.71 -37.13
C GLY A 600 -15.05 5.09 -37.75
N SER A 601 -14.46 5.36 -38.92
CA SER A 601 -14.37 6.71 -39.49
C SER A 601 -13.80 7.75 -38.52
N ILE A 602 -12.78 7.39 -37.74
CA ILE A 602 -12.14 8.31 -36.79
C ILE A 602 -11.41 9.40 -37.59
N GLN A 603 -11.95 10.61 -37.57
CA GLN A 603 -11.30 11.81 -38.11
C GLN A 603 -10.67 12.57 -36.94
N SER A 604 -9.34 12.53 -36.80
CA SER A 604 -8.62 13.44 -35.92
C SER A 604 -7.95 14.55 -36.74
N THR A 605 -8.02 15.78 -36.23
CA THR A 605 -7.06 16.83 -36.61
C THR A 605 -6.11 16.95 -35.43
N PRO A 606 -4.92 16.31 -35.47
CA PRO A 606 -4.07 16.23 -34.29
C PRO A 606 -3.68 17.64 -33.82
N LEU A 607 -3.94 17.92 -32.54
CA LEU A 607 -3.38 19.07 -31.85
C LEU A 607 -1.86 18.81 -31.71
N SER A 608 -1.03 19.75 -32.16
CA SER A 608 0.43 19.58 -32.24
C SER A 608 1.17 20.54 -31.31
N MET A 609 2.28 20.05 -30.74
CA MET A 609 3.25 20.78 -29.92
C MET A 609 4.25 21.65 -30.72
N ASP A 610 3.94 22.04 -31.97
CA ASP A 610 4.84 22.91 -32.76
C ASP A 610 5.17 24.20 -31.97
N PRO A 611 6.46 24.52 -31.74
CA PRO A 611 6.92 25.68 -30.96
C PRO A 611 6.28 27.01 -31.33
N VAL A 612 5.89 27.20 -32.60
CA VAL A 612 5.22 28.41 -33.09
C VAL A 612 3.82 28.59 -32.50
N HIS A 613 3.15 27.49 -32.13
CA HIS A 613 1.79 27.50 -31.59
C HIS A 613 1.75 27.59 -30.06
N LEU A 614 2.82 27.20 -29.36
CA LEU A 614 2.87 27.11 -27.89
C LEU A 614 2.66 28.48 -27.22
N GLU A 615 3.29 29.55 -27.72
CA GLU A 615 3.15 30.90 -27.16
C GLU A 615 1.72 31.45 -27.34
N GLY A 616 1.09 31.16 -28.49
CA GLY A 616 -0.32 31.49 -28.76
C GLY A 616 -1.33 30.65 -27.96
N TYR A 617 -0.96 29.43 -27.58
CA TYR A 617 -1.76 28.59 -26.69
C TYR A 617 -1.68 29.09 -25.24
N LEU A 618 -0.49 29.42 -24.75
CA LEU A 618 -0.30 29.99 -23.41
C LEU A 618 -1.07 31.31 -23.21
N SER A 619 -1.13 32.19 -24.22
CA SER A 619 -1.92 33.43 -24.13
C SER A 619 -3.43 33.18 -24.07
N ARG A 620 -3.92 32.08 -24.68
CA ARG A 620 -5.35 31.76 -24.71
C ARG A 620 -5.84 31.10 -23.42
N ILE A 621 -4.96 30.39 -22.71
CA ILE A 621 -5.27 29.77 -21.41
C ILE A 621 -5.61 30.81 -20.35
N GLN A 622 -5.14 32.06 -20.47
CA GLN A 622 -5.58 33.16 -19.59
C GLN A 622 -7.10 33.42 -19.66
N ASN A 623 -7.75 33.03 -20.75
CA ASN A 623 -9.21 33.13 -20.94
C ASN A 623 -9.92 31.77 -20.83
N ALA A 624 -9.25 30.74 -20.29
CA ALA A 624 -9.86 29.44 -20.04
C ALA A 624 -10.91 29.55 -18.92
N ASP A 625 -11.98 28.79 -19.02
CA ASP A 625 -12.99 28.62 -17.97
C ASP A 625 -12.75 27.30 -17.22
N PRO A 626 -12.20 27.33 -15.98
CA PRO A 626 -11.98 26.12 -15.19
C PRO A 626 -13.27 25.33 -14.88
N GLU A 627 -14.43 25.98 -14.86
CA GLU A 627 -15.70 25.30 -14.63
C GLU A 627 -16.12 24.47 -15.85
N GLN A 628 -15.98 25.01 -17.07
CA GLN A 628 -16.15 24.20 -18.29
C GLN A 628 -15.08 23.11 -18.37
N GLY A 629 -13.83 23.41 -18.01
CA GLY A 629 -12.73 22.46 -18.00
C GLY A 629 -12.99 21.25 -17.09
N SER A 630 -13.59 21.48 -15.92
CA SER A 630 -14.02 20.42 -15.02
C SER A 630 -15.09 19.51 -15.65
N LYS A 631 -16.02 20.07 -16.44
CA LYS A 631 -17.01 19.27 -17.17
C LYS A 631 -16.35 18.44 -18.27
N VAL A 632 -15.36 18.99 -18.98
CA VAL A 632 -14.56 18.24 -19.96
C VAL A 632 -13.81 17.09 -19.26
N TYR A 633 -13.14 17.35 -18.12
CA TYR A 633 -12.47 16.31 -17.34
C TYR A 633 -13.42 15.17 -16.92
N GLN A 634 -14.68 15.48 -16.62
CA GLN A 634 -15.69 14.51 -16.20
C GLN A 634 -16.34 13.72 -17.35
N ARG A 635 -16.00 14.03 -18.61
CA ARG A 635 -16.55 13.32 -19.77
C ARG A 635 -16.12 11.85 -19.81
N ALA A 636 -17.11 10.96 -19.90
CA ALA A 636 -16.89 9.52 -19.95
C ALA A 636 -16.03 9.11 -21.16
N ASP A 637 -16.20 9.77 -22.31
CA ASP A 637 -15.45 9.48 -23.54
C ASP A 637 -13.95 9.82 -23.44
N LEU A 638 -13.55 10.73 -22.54
CA LEU A 638 -12.13 11.01 -22.25
C LEU A 638 -11.58 10.09 -21.15
N GLY A 639 -12.44 9.61 -20.24
CA GLY A 639 -12.06 8.66 -19.20
C GLY A 639 -11.04 9.18 -18.17
N CYS A 640 -10.82 10.49 -18.06
CA CYS A 640 -9.85 11.06 -17.11
C CYS A 640 -10.16 10.63 -15.66
N VAL A 641 -11.44 10.66 -15.27
CA VAL A 641 -11.93 10.24 -13.94
C VAL A 641 -11.71 8.75 -13.67
N LEU A 642 -11.67 7.90 -14.70
CA LEU A 642 -11.42 6.46 -14.53
C LEU A 642 -9.99 6.18 -14.04
N CYS A 643 -9.04 7.01 -14.46
CA CYS A 643 -7.64 6.82 -14.12
C CYS A 643 -7.17 7.72 -12.98
N HIS A 644 -7.66 8.96 -12.89
CA HIS A 644 -7.10 9.98 -12.02
C HIS A 644 -8.04 10.33 -10.85
N THR A 645 -7.42 10.51 -9.69
CA THR A 645 -8.08 11.02 -8.48
C THR A 645 -7.92 12.54 -8.43
N VAL A 646 -9.00 13.25 -8.06
CA VAL A 646 -9.00 14.67 -7.67
C VAL A 646 -9.85 14.81 -6.41
N ASP A 647 -9.26 15.35 -5.34
CA ASP A 647 -9.90 15.53 -4.02
C ASP A 647 -10.59 14.25 -3.50
N GLY A 648 -9.92 13.10 -3.69
CA GLY A 648 -10.41 11.79 -3.27
C GLY A 648 -11.50 11.18 -4.16
N LYS A 649 -11.82 11.79 -5.31
CA LYS A 649 -12.79 11.27 -6.29
C LYS A 649 -12.11 10.86 -7.59
N GLY A 650 -12.46 9.68 -8.12
CA GLY A 650 -11.93 9.13 -9.36
C GLY A 650 -11.14 7.83 -9.16
N GLY A 651 -10.31 7.47 -10.14
CA GLY A 651 -9.52 6.24 -10.13
C GLY A 651 -8.09 6.42 -9.61
N MET A 652 -7.42 5.28 -9.36
CA MET A 652 -6.04 5.23 -8.85
C MET A 652 -5.06 4.57 -9.83
N ILE A 653 -5.43 4.46 -11.11
CA ILE A 653 -4.55 3.88 -12.14
C ILE A 653 -3.47 4.89 -12.54
N GLY A 654 -3.85 6.15 -12.71
CA GLY A 654 -2.98 7.28 -12.98
C GLY A 654 -2.65 8.07 -11.71
N PRO A 655 -1.75 9.06 -11.81
CA PRO A 655 -1.40 9.92 -10.68
C PRO A 655 -2.59 10.69 -10.13
N ASP A 656 -2.61 10.86 -8.81
CA ASP A 656 -3.48 11.83 -8.15
C ASP A 656 -3.17 13.24 -8.67
N LEU A 657 -4.19 13.90 -9.22
CA LEU A 657 -4.11 15.21 -9.84
C LEU A 657 -4.55 16.33 -8.89
N SER A 658 -4.94 16.04 -7.64
CA SER A 658 -5.45 17.03 -6.68
C SER A 658 -4.51 18.22 -6.47
N SER A 659 -3.19 18.02 -6.66
CA SER A 659 -2.16 19.07 -6.55
C SER A 659 -1.41 19.35 -7.86
N ILE A 660 -1.91 18.88 -9.01
CA ILE A 660 -1.13 18.93 -10.26
C ILE A 660 -0.90 20.37 -10.73
N GLY A 661 -1.88 21.26 -10.58
CA GLY A 661 -1.73 22.67 -10.98
C GLY A 661 -0.70 23.43 -10.15
N ALA A 662 -0.54 23.08 -8.87
CA ALA A 662 0.46 23.65 -7.96
C ALA A 662 1.87 23.05 -8.16
N SER A 663 1.97 21.83 -8.69
CA SER A 663 3.23 21.09 -8.81
C SER A 663 3.82 21.06 -10.22
N ALA A 664 3.01 21.18 -11.27
CA ALA A 664 3.43 21.08 -12.65
C ALA A 664 3.31 22.41 -13.42
N PRO A 665 4.30 22.79 -14.25
CA PRO A 665 4.19 23.95 -15.12
C PRO A 665 3.24 23.68 -16.30
N MET A 666 2.72 24.74 -16.91
CA MET A 666 1.66 24.64 -17.94
C MET A 666 2.10 23.87 -19.19
N ASP A 667 3.34 24.04 -19.63
CA ASP A 667 3.95 23.31 -20.74
C ASP A 667 3.99 21.80 -20.46
N TYR A 668 4.30 21.40 -19.22
CA TYR A 668 4.26 20.00 -18.82
C TYR A 668 2.83 19.43 -18.87
N LEU A 669 1.83 20.18 -18.39
CA LEU A 669 0.42 19.75 -18.48
C LEU A 669 0.00 19.55 -19.93
N MET A 670 0.35 20.49 -20.81
CA MET A 670 0.04 20.44 -22.23
C MET A 670 0.75 19.27 -22.93
N GLU A 671 2.05 19.10 -22.70
CA GLU A 671 2.85 17.98 -23.23
C GLU A 671 2.29 16.63 -22.71
N SER A 672 1.90 16.54 -21.45
CA SER A 672 1.31 15.33 -20.88
C SER A 672 -0.03 14.96 -21.51
N LEU A 673 -0.83 15.95 -21.95
CA LEU A 673 -2.12 15.71 -22.61
C LEU A 673 -1.96 15.35 -24.10
N LEU A 674 -1.03 16.02 -24.80
CA LEU A 674 -0.83 15.85 -26.25
C LEU A 674 0.10 14.68 -26.58
N GLU A 675 1.15 14.49 -25.77
CA GLU A 675 2.19 13.49 -25.96
C GLU A 675 2.42 12.70 -24.66
N PRO A 676 1.44 11.93 -24.17
CA PRO A 676 1.47 11.28 -22.85
C PRO A 676 2.62 10.29 -22.64
N SER A 677 3.20 9.75 -23.73
CA SER A 677 4.34 8.83 -23.68
C SER A 677 5.70 9.52 -23.68
N SER A 678 5.77 10.84 -23.89
CA SER A 678 7.03 11.60 -23.85
C SER A 678 7.70 11.53 -22.46
N LYS A 679 6.88 11.61 -21.39
CA LYS A 679 7.31 11.57 -20.00
C LYS A 679 6.31 10.80 -19.14
N ILE A 680 6.70 9.59 -18.73
CA ILE A 680 5.89 8.77 -17.81
C ILE A 680 6.45 8.88 -16.40
N LYS A 681 5.63 9.41 -15.49
CA LYS A 681 5.96 9.56 -14.06
C LYS A 681 6.37 8.23 -13.44
N GLU A 682 7.43 8.26 -12.64
CA GLU A 682 7.90 7.08 -11.89
C GLU A 682 6.79 6.52 -11.00
N GLY A 683 6.68 5.19 -10.95
CA GLY A 683 5.57 4.47 -10.29
C GLY A 683 4.33 4.26 -11.15
N TYR A 684 4.17 4.98 -12.27
CA TYR A 684 3.04 4.83 -13.20
C TYR A 684 3.41 4.18 -14.54
N ARG A 685 4.68 3.77 -14.69
CA ARG A 685 5.09 2.96 -15.84
C ARG A 685 4.47 1.58 -15.74
N MET A 686 3.86 1.13 -16.83
CA MET A 686 3.33 -0.23 -16.89
C MET A 686 4.45 -1.26 -16.91
N SER A 687 4.17 -2.41 -16.30
CA SER A 687 4.91 -3.62 -16.62
C SER A 687 4.31 -4.23 -17.88
N VAL A 688 5.15 -4.59 -18.84
CA VAL A 688 4.79 -5.45 -19.97
C VAL A 688 5.36 -6.83 -19.66
N ILE A 689 4.49 -7.83 -19.66
CA ILE A 689 4.84 -9.23 -19.40
C ILE A 689 4.59 -10.02 -20.67
N THR A 690 5.66 -10.60 -21.22
CA THR A 690 5.57 -11.60 -22.28
C THR A 690 5.58 -12.98 -21.64
N THR A 691 4.54 -13.77 -21.88
CA THR A 691 4.44 -15.15 -21.41
C THR A 691 5.11 -16.12 -22.38
N LYS A 692 5.35 -17.36 -21.94
CA LYS A 692 5.99 -18.42 -22.74
C LYS A 692 5.18 -18.88 -23.94
N ASP A 693 3.89 -18.59 -23.95
CA ASP A 693 2.99 -18.80 -25.10
C ASP A 693 2.93 -17.57 -26.04
N GLU A 694 3.88 -16.63 -25.88
CA GLU A 694 4.01 -15.39 -26.67
C GLU A 694 2.88 -14.37 -26.45
N SER A 695 2.01 -14.58 -25.46
CA SER A 695 1.02 -13.57 -25.07
C SER A 695 1.72 -12.38 -24.42
N VAL A 696 1.22 -11.17 -24.69
CA VAL A 696 1.77 -9.93 -24.14
C VAL A 696 0.68 -9.26 -23.32
N ILE A 697 0.95 -9.04 -22.03
CA ILE A 697 -0.02 -8.44 -21.14
C ILE A 697 0.63 -7.30 -20.37
N SER A 698 0.01 -6.13 -20.45
CA SER A 698 0.47 -4.87 -19.89
C SER A 698 -0.44 -4.38 -18.77
N GLY A 699 0.14 -3.71 -17.79
CA GLY A 699 -0.61 -3.05 -16.72
C GLY A 699 0.25 -2.63 -15.53
N SER A 700 -0.38 -1.97 -14.56
CA SER A 700 0.22 -1.68 -13.26
C SER A 700 0.22 -2.93 -12.39
N ILE A 701 1.31 -3.20 -11.67
CA ILE A 701 1.35 -4.31 -10.70
C ILE A 701 0.53 -3.92 -9.48
N VAL A 702 -0.55 -4.65 -9.24
CA VAL A 702 -1.39 -4.49 -8.03
C VAL A 702 -0.85 -5.33 -6.89
N HIS A 703 -0.40 -6.53 -7.21
CA HIS A 703 0.00 -7.51 -6.22
C HIS A 703 1.04 -8.46 -6.82
N GLU A 704 2.06 -8.84 -6.04
CA GLU A 704 3.10 -9.77 -6.46
C GLU A 704 3.45 -10.71 -5.30
N THR A 705 3.34 -12.02 -5.55
CA THR A 705 3.74 -13.09 -4.62
C THR A 705 4.97 -13.83 -5.17
N PRO A 706 5.53 -14.81 -4.44
CA PRO A 706 6.58 -15.67 -5.00
C PRO A 706 6.15 -16.47 -6.26
N HIS A 707 4.85 -16.67 -6.47
CA HIS A 707 4.34 -17.51 -7.58
C HIS A 707 3.61 -16.71 -8.67
N VAL A 708 3.09 -15.54 -8.34
CA VAL A 708 2.14 -14.82 -9.20
C VAL A 708 2.43 -13.32 -9.21
N ILE A 709 2.19 -12.69 -10.35
CA ILE A 709 2.03 -11.24 -10.51
C ILE A 709 0.59 -10.97 -10.93
N VAL A 710 -0.08 -10.02 -10.27
CA VAL A 710 -1.38 -9.51 -10.66
C VAL A 710 -1.16 -8.13 -11.29
N LEU A 711 -1.42 -8.04 -12.59
CA LEU A 711 -1.45 -6.77 -13.30
C LEU A 711 -2.88 -6.27 -13.38
N ARG A 712 -3.07 -4.96 -13.28
CA ARG A 712 -4.32 -4.27 -13.61
C ARG A 712 -4.09 -3.40 -14.82
N ASN A 713 -4.90 -3.60 -15.84
CA ASN A 713 -4.85 -2.80 -17.06
C ASN A 713 -5.72 -1.52 -16.93
N ILE A 714 -5.79 -0.73 -18.00
CA ILE A 714 -6.55 0.53 -18.05
C ILE A 714 -8.06 0.35 -17.85
N ALA A 715 -8.59 -0.83 -18.17
CA ALA A 715 -9.99 -1.22 -17.98
C ALA A 715 -10.29 -1.64 -16.52
N ASN A 716 -9.34 -1.42 -15.60
CA ASN A 716 -9.40 -1.89 -14.22
C ASN A 716 -9.57 -3.42 -14.10
N VAL A 717 -9.18 -4.17 -15.13
CA VAL A 717 -9.24 -5.64 -15.15
C VAL A 717 -7.94 -6.19 -14.59
N GLU A 718 -8.05 -6.97 -13.53
CA GLU A 718 -6.93 -7.68 -12.93
C GLU A 718 -6.67 -9.00 -13.66
N THR A 719 -5.47 -9.13 -14.22
CA THR A 719 -4.97 -10.33 -14.86
C THR A 719 -3.91 -10.97 -13.97
N ARG A 720 -4.17 -12.22 -13.58
CA ARG A 720 -3.30 -13.02 -12.72
C ARG A 720 -2.35 -13.85 -13.57
N ILE A 721 -1.05 -13.61 -13.44
CA ILE A 721 0.00 -14.22 -14.27
C ILE A 721 0.96 -15.00 -13.38
N ARG A 722 1.13 -16.29 -13.66
CA ARG A 722 2.08 -17.12 -12.94
C ARG A 722 3.49 -16.81 -13.38
N LYS A 723 4.41 -16.62 -12.42
CA LYS A 723 5.80 -16.26 -12.67
C LYS A 723 6.56 -17.29 -13.49
N ASP A 724 6.23 -18.57 -13.33
CA ASP A 724 6.83 -19.65 -14.12
C ASP A 724 6.34 -19.69 -15.59
N ASN A 725 5.27 -18.95 -15.93
CA ASN A 725 4.80 -18.74 -17.31
C ASN A 725 5.39 -17.47 -17.94
N ILE A 726 6.11 -16.64 -17.18
CA ILE A 726 6.73 -15.42 -17.70
C ILE A 726 7.99 -15.79 -18.47
N ALA A 727 8.08 -15.34 -19.73
CA ALA A 727 9.28 -15.43 -20.55
C ALA A 727 10.14 -14.17 -20.36
N PHE A 728 9.52 -12.99 -20.40
CA PHE A 728 10.20 -11.70 -20.26
C PHE A 728 9.30 -10.70 -19.54
N ARG A 729 9.92 -9.80 -18.76
CA ARG A 729 9.24 -8.67 -18.10
C ARG A 729 10.05 -7.42 -18.38
N GLU A 730 9.38 -6.38 -18.86
CA GLU A 730 9.97 -5.07 -19.08
C GLU A 730 9.05 -3.96 -18.58
N THR A 731 9.61 -2.76 -18.52
CA THR A 731 8.86 -1.55 -18.20
C THR A 731 8.54 -0.83 -19.50
N SER A 732 7.25 -0.58 -19.73
CA SER A 732 6.77 0.11 -20.94
C SER A 732 7.38 1.52 -21.06
N SER A 733 7.79 1.89 -22.27
CA SER A 733 8.07 3.28 -22.66
C SER A 733 6.82 4.04 -23.08
N VAL A 734 5.67 3.36 -23.18
CA VAL A 734 4.37 3.92 -23.57
C VAL A 734 3.47 4.08 -22.35
N SER A 735 2.78 5.23 -22.28
CA SER A 735 1.89 5.59 -21.17
C SER A 735 0.59 4.79 -21.16
N MET A 736 -0.03 4.63 -19.99
CA MET A 736 -1.43 4.20 -19.89
C MET A 736 -2.42 5.26 -20.38
N MET A 737 -2.01 6.53 -20.35
CA MET A 737 -2.78 7.61 -20.94
C MET A 737 -2.65 7.52 -22.48
N PRO A 738 -3.76 7.33 -23.21
CA PRO A 738 -3.70 7.03 -24.65
C PRO A 738 -3.35 8.25 -25.49
N SER A 739 -2.73 8.03 -26.65
CA SER A 739 -2.35 9.12 -27.53
C SER A 739 -3.58 9.64 -28.28
N GLY A 740 -3.59 10.92 -28.63
CA GLY A 740 -4.75 11.53 -29.30
C GLY A 740 -6.02 11.59 -28.44
N LEU A 741 -5.93 11.36 -27.12
CA LEU A 741 -7.09 11.37 -26.22
C LEU A 741 -7.89 12.68 -26.29
N VAL A 742 -7.20 13.79 -26.54
CA VAL A 742 -7.75 15.13 -26.61
C VAL A 742 -8.06 15.58 -28.04
N ASP A 743 -7.86 14.73 -29.06
CA ASP A 743 -8.03 15.09 -30.47
C ASP A 743 -9.49 15.35 -30.86
N SER A 744 -10.43 14.80 -30.10
CA SER A 744 -11.87 15.02 -30.28
C SER A 744 -12.35 16.35 -29.68
N LEU A 745 -11.51 17.04 -28.90
CA LEU A 745 -11.86 18.29 -28.25
C LEU A 745 -11.78 19.46 -29.24
N THR A 746 -12.71 20.39 -29.12
CA THR A 746 -12.52 21.71 -29.71
C THR A 746 -11.33 22.42 -29.04
N LYS A 747 -10.71 23.38 -29.75
CA LYS A 747 -9.62 24.18 -29.18
C LYS A 747 -10.00 24.84 -27.85
N GLN A 748 -11.25 25.29 -27.71
CA GLN A 748 -11.69 25.95 -26.47
C GLN A 748 -11.84 24.94 -25.33
N GLU A 749 -12.47 23.78 -25.55
CA GLU A 749 -12.56 22.72 -24.55
C GLU A 749 -11.18 22.24 -24.06
N PHE A 750 -10.20 22.16 -24.96
CA PHE A 750 -8.82 21.82 -24.59
C PHE A 750 -8.19 22.88 -23.66
N PHE A 751 -8.37 24.17 -23.96
CA PHE A 751 -7.86 25.24 -23.09
C PHE A 751 -8.59 25.30 -21.75
N ASP A 752 -9.91 25.10 -21.74
CA ASP A 752 -10.71 25.04 -20.53
C ASP A 752 -10.25 23.87 -19.64
N LEU A 753 -10.00 22.69 -20.23
CA LEU A 753 -9.43 21.53 -19.52
C LEU A 753 -8.05 21.85 -18.90
N LEU A 754 -7.15 22.47 -19.66
CA LEU A 754 -5.85 22.92 -19.13
C LEU A 754 -6.01 23.96 -18.02
N GLY A 755 -6.96 24.89 -18.17
CA GLY A 755 -7.32 25.87 -17.16
C GLY A 755 -7.71 25.21 -15.84
N TYR A 756 -8.62 24.23 -15.90
CA TYR A 756 -9.02 23.41 -14.76
C TYR A 756 -7.85 22.65 -14.12
N LEU A 757 -7.08 21.90 -14.90
CA LEU A 757 -5.93 21.14 -14.37
C LEU A 757 -4.90 22.07 -13.71
N SER A 758 -4.70 23.27 -14.26
CA SER A 758 -3.76 24.25 -13.72
C SER A 758 -4.26 24.96 -12.46
N SER A 759 -5.57 24.96 -12.20
CA SER A 759 -6.15 25.50 -10.97
C SER A 759 -6.13 24.49 -9.83
N LEU A 760 -6.01 23.19 -10.11
CA LEU A 760 -5.97 22.15 -9.07
C LEU A 760 -4.80 22.35 -8.10
N GLY A 761 -5.08 22.25 -6.81
CA GLY A 761 -4.12 22.42 -5.72
C GLY A 761 -3.76 23.88 -5.42
N LYS A 762 -4.09 24.83 -6.29
CA LYS A 762 -3.92 26.27 -6.02
C LYS A 762 -5.10 26.78 -5.21
N THR A 763 -4.82 27.73 -4.33
CA THR A 763 -5.86 28.56 -3.69
C THR A 763 -6.00 29.84 -4.49
N GLU A 764 -7.24 30.32 -4.64
CA GLU A 764 -7.53 31.69 -5.11
C GLU A 764 -6.80 32.75 -4.27
#